data_AF-A0A914YAR8-F1
#
_entry.id   AF-A0A914YAR8-F1
#
_cell.length_a   1.000
_cell.length_b   1.000
_cell.length_c   1.000
_cell.angle_alpha   90.00
_cell.angle_beta   90.00
_cell.angle_gamma   90.00
#
_symmetry.space_group_name_H-M   'P 1'
#
loop_
_entity.id
_entity.type
_entity.pdbx_description
1 polymer ?
#
loop_
_entity_poly.entity_id
_entity_poly.type
_entity_poly.pdbx_seq_one_letter_code
_entity_poly.pdbx_strand_id
1 'polypeptide(L)'
;MWQYLSPLRAVSDEHEKIQKNTYTRWVNYHLETHSSSGQIRDLFEDLKDGVYLCHLIEVLTGEALPVNKARVSKRVHHVSNLTTALGVLRRRGLELINNNPTDLADGNPRIVLGLIWQMILHFQIETNLNLLREWGYDGSGVQHSTTPSTSAQTTPRKSGSSLLPNVLHRNKTTVDRILLEWIQREIGQKYGLQINDMDKSWRDGLAFMALVHRSNPALVDMEVAKRRTPRENIENAFELARVHLNIRPLLEVDDVLHEKPDKRSIITYVSQFLRAPTSRYSAITTEKIADRYISLIQWIKTIATEPRVKTFIHDKYNLPKDYFAEHQWFTRRRREFLERRVLFNQLRDESHQLPPEEWAKILSEWKSISELLREWSHRLENDLPEPLMNLAQWLSSGEQLVHSSIDINREKAKHSLWALDSMIDNLEKHFKSMPVQKQKLDRAIHDDRVGRELLAPLEVRLQALSDEYKIRRETLLLLRAHYRILVFVEELGKKMDIWKSAESFSALQQWLTEYNKEAEKVPENHLRTLLAEMREVIPAESESLKVESEQSMDEAHTAANEITTQFYEMRKFLEELLQLWKEFESEASKMDTYLIRYEREKRNIDEEIRFLLDRLEAIGDNLGKRTTPSARGTINARLGSYRRRIHDLSRPIGGRLVVNIHPAGPASSSSSKSAPPLPSPQQSLTSGIDELSSISSLKGTRLEQWLISVSQLLRRRAKSAHGATRLCEKLNVSSKYFMLNVTVKIKILF
;
A
#
# COMPACT_ATOMS: atom_id res chain seq x y z
N MET A 1 30.81 32.92 54.33
CA MET A 1 30.90 32.28 52.99
C MET A 1 30.15 30.95 52.89
N TRP A 2 30.17 30.06 53.88
CA TRP A 2 29.44 28.78 53.83
C TRP A 2 27.90 28.89 53.87
N GLN A 3 27.33 29.90 54.54
CA GLN A 3 25.87 30.14 54.57
C GLN A 3 25.27 30.69 53.25
N TYR A 4 26.07 31.32 52.38
CA TYR A 4 25.60 31.85 51.10
C TYR A 4 25.72 30.84 49.93
N LEU A 5 26.51 29.77 50.11
CA LEU A 5 26.67 28.69 49.11
C LEU A 5 25.68 27.53 49.33
N SER A 6 25.05 27.44 50.50
CA SER A 6 24.12 26.35 50.84
C SER A 6 22.85 26.34 49.97
N PRO A 7 22.16 27.48 49.73
CA PRO A 7 20.97 27.50 48.87
C PRO A 7 21.30 27.24 47.40
N LEU A 8 22.45 27.75 46.93
CA LEU A 8 22.91 27.55 45.55
C LEU A 8 23.37 26.10 45.28
N ARG A 9 23.96 25.42 46.27
CA ARG A 9 24.28 23.99 46.19
C ARG A 9 23.00 23.13 46.24
N ALA A 10 22.09 23.41 47.18
CA ALA A 10 20.82 22.67 47.28
C ALA A 10 19.99 22.72 45.99
N VAL A 11 19.87 23.90 45.37
CA VAL A 11 19.16 24.06 44.07
C VAL A 11 19.88 23.32 42.94
N SER A 12 21.21 23.27 42.93
CA SER A 12 21.98 22.50 41.95
C SER A 12 21.79 20.99 42.14
N ASP A 13 21.72 20.52 43.39
CA ASP A 13 21.58 19.11 43.74
C ASP A 13 20.16 18.58 43.42
N GLU A 14 19.12 19.40 43.64
CA GLU A 14 17.75 19.08 43.26
C GLU A 14 17.56 19.03 41.73
N HIS A 15 18.17 19.96 41.00
CA HIS A 15 18.13 19.96 39.54
C HIS A 15 18.86 18.74 38.95
N GLU A 16 20.00 18.36 39.54
CA GLU A 16 20.73 17.15 39.18
C GLU A 16 19.88 15.89 39.42
N LYS A 17 19.14 15.85 40.54
CA LYS A 17 18.21 14.76 40.87
C LYS A 17 17.06 14.63 39.86
N ILE A 18 16.41 15.74 39.50
CA ILE A 18 15.32 15.75 38.50
C ILE A 18 15.85 15.25 37.15
N GLN A 19 17.02 15.74 36.75
CA GLN A 19 17.65 15.36 35.49
C GLN A 19 18.05 13.87 35.50
N LYS A 20 18.64 13.38 36.59
CA LYS A 20 18.96 11.96 36.79
C LYS A 20 17.72 11.09 36.65
N ASN A 21 16.62 11.45 37.31
CA ASN A 21 15.38 10.69 37.25
C ASN A 21 14.81 10.64 35.82
N THR A 22 14.74 11.79 35.15
CA THR A 22 14.24 11.89 33.79
C THR A 22 15.08 11.06 32.81
N TYR A 23 16.40 11.16 32.91
CA TYR A 23 17.33 10.40 32.05
C TYR A 23 17.30 8.91 32.36
N THR A 24 17.14 8.52 33.62
CA THR A 24 16.95 7.11 34.01
C THR A 24 15.70 6.53 33.36
N ARG A 25 14.56 7.24 33.43
CA ARG A 25 13.30 6.82 32.77
C ARG A 25 13.46 6.75 31.25
N TRP A 26 14.18 7.69 30.65
CA TRP A 26 14.47 7.69 29.21
C TRP A 26 15.32 6.49 28.79
N VAL A 27 16.39 6.18 29.52
CA VAL A 27 17.23 5.00 29.23
C VAL A 27 16.42 3.72 29.40
N ASN A 28 15.66 3.57 30.48
CA ASN A 28 14.83 2.39 30.71
C ASN A 28 13.75 2.21 29.65
N TYR A 29 13.16 3.30 29.14
CA TYR A 29 12.19 3.24 28.03
C TYR A 29 12.78 2.56 26.79
N HIS A 30 14.01 2.88 26.42
CA HIS A 30 14.66 2.24 25.27
C HIS A 30 15.12 0.81 25.61
N LEU A 31 15.67 0.59 26.80
CA LEU A 31 16.15 -0.74 27.20
C LEU A 31 15.04 -1.78 27.34
N GLU A 32 13.79 -1.39 27.59
CA GLU A 32 12.64 -2.32 27.61
C GLU A 32 12.44 -3.06 26.28
N THR A 33 12.89 -2.49 25.17
CA THR A 33 12.82 -3.14 23.86
C THR A 33 13.94 -4.18 23.66
N HIS A 34 14.93 -4.22 24.55
CA HIS A 34 16.08 -5.10 24.46
C HIS A 34 15.89 -6.37 25.31
N SER A 35 15.74 -7.52 24.64
CA SER A 35 15.36 -8.81 25.26
C SER A 35 16.29 -9.32 26.37
N SER A 36 17.52 -8.83 26.45
CA SER A 36 18.53 -9.23 27.46
C SER A 36 18.97 -8.11 28.40
N SER A 37 18.29 -6.97 28.41
CA SER A 37 18.64 -5.85 29.31
C SER A 37 17.71 -5.80 30.52
N GLY A 38 18.28 -5.58 31.71
CA GLY A 38 17.53 -5.22 32.92
C GLY A 38 17.15 -3.74 32.97
N GLN A 39 16.49 -3.33 34.05
CA GLN A 39 16.19 -1.93 34.35
C GLN A 39 17.32 -1.29 35.16
N ILE A 40 17.72 -0.08 34.75
CA ILE A 40 18.61 0.80 35.52
C ILE A 40 17.84 1.34 36.73
N ARG A 41 18.41 1.18 37.91
CA ARG A 41 17.90 1.71 39.19
C ARG A 41 18.64 2.96 39.59
N ASP A 42 19.96 2.97 39.44
CA ASP A 42 20.80 4.14 39.66
C ASP A 42 21.68 4.41 38.43
N LEU A 43 21.35 5.46 37.69
CA LEU A 43 22.05 5.85 36.48
C LEU A 43 23.57 5.99 36.65
N PHE A 44 24.05 6.43 37.81
CA PHE A 44 25.47 6.71 38.04
C PHE A 44 26.25 5.45 38.40
N GLU A 45 25.59 4.46 39.01
CA GLU A 45 26.20 3.19 39.39
C GLU A 45 26.07 2.15 38.27
N ASP A 46 24.87 2.01 37.70
CA ASP A 46 24.57 0.94 36.75
C ASP A 46 25.22 1.17 35.38
N LEU A 47 25.57 2.40 35.00
CA LEU A 47 26.30 2.68 33.75
C LEU A 47 27.81 2.47 33.86
N LYS A 48 28.37 2.26 35.06
CA LYS A 48 29.83 2.18 35.26
C LYS A 48 30.50 1.06 34.47
N ASP A 49 29.83 -0.08 34.31
CA ASP A 49 30.40 -1.25 33.64
C ASP A 49 30.33 -1.20 32.10
N GLY A 50 29.64 -0.19 31.56
CA GLY A 50 29.44 0.05 30.13
C GLY A 50 28.48 -0.92 29.44
N VAL A 51 27.93 -1.93 30.12
CA VAL A 51 27.07 -2.95 29.51
C VAL A 51 25.74 -2.32 29.09
N TYR A 52 25.06 -1.63 30.02
CA TYR A 52 23.80 -0.96 29.72
C TYR A 52 23.95 0.16 28.69
N LEU A 53 25.10 0.86 28.68
CA LEU A 53 25.40 1.86 27.66
C LEU A 53 25.53 1.22 26.27
N CYS A 54 26.18 0.05 26.18
CA CYS A 54 26.24 -0.69 24.92
C CYS A 54 24.84 -1.11 24.46
N HIS A 55 24.05 -1.78 25.31
CA HIS A 55 22.68 -2.19 24.95
C HIS A 55 21.80 -1.01 24.53
N LEU A 56 21.93 0.15 25.18
CA LEU A 56 21.22 1.36 24.79
C LEU A 56 21.61 1.82 23.37
N ILE A 57 22.91 1.80 23.04
CA ILE A 57 23.39 2.13 21.70
C ILE A 57 22.89 1.11 20.68
N GLU A 58 22.86 -0.18 21.02
CA GLU A 58 22.33 -1.25 20.16
C GLU A 58 20.86 -0.97 19.81
N VAL A 59 20.03 -0.62 20.80
CA VAL A 59 18.62 -0.26 20.57
C VAL A 59 18.48 1.00 19.72
N LEU A 60 19.26 2.06 20.01
CA LEU A 60 19.14 3.35 19.33
C LEU A 60 19.67 3.31 17.89
N THR A 61 20.62 2.43 17.58
CA THR A 61 21.32 2.40 16.27
C THR A 61 21.05 1.15 15.44
N GLY A 62 20.52 0.09 16.04
CA GLY A 62 20.35 -1.24 15.44
C GLY A 62 21.64 -2.03 15.23
N GLU A 63 22.80 -1.53 15.67
CA GLU A 63 24.11 -2.17 15.52
C GLU A 63 24.46 -2.94 16.80
N ALA A 64 24.78 -4.24 16.70
CA ALA A 64 25.23 -5.05 17.84
C ALA A 64 26.67 -4.70 18.25
N LEU A 65 26.92 -4.51 19.54
CA LEU A 65 28.20 -4.11 20.11
C LEU A 65 28.84 -5.29 20.86
N PRO A 66 30.16 -5.50 20.73
CA PRO A 66 30.86 -6.50 21.53
C PRO A 66 30.92 -6.05 22.99
N VAL A 67 30.21 -6.76 23.88
CA VAL A 67 30.23 -6.51 25.33
C VAL A 67 31.10 -7.55 26.04
N ASN A 68 32.12 -7.09 26.76
CA ASN A 68 32.97 -7.95 27.55
C ASN A 68 32.27 -8.35 28.87
N LYS A 69 31.59 -9.50 28.84
CA LYS A 69 30.89 -10.11 29.99
C LYS A 69 31.76 -11.19 30.64
N ALA A 70 32.88 -10.78 31.25
CA ALA A 70 33.73 -11.72 31.99
C ALA A 70 33.01 -12.28 33.23
N ARG A 71 33.31 -13.55 33.61
CA ARG A 71 32.74 -14.22 34.79
C ARG A 71 32.93 -13.45 36.10
N VAL A 72 33.99 -12.64 36.18
CA VAL A 72 34.22 -11.66 37.24
C VAL A 72 34.48 -10.31 36.59
N SER A 73 33.55 -9.37 36.78
CA SER A 73 33.65 -8.02 36.22
C SER A 73 34.72 -7.22 36.99
N LYS A 74 35.66 -6.62 36.25
CA LYS A 74 36.76 -5.80 36.79
C LYS A 74 36.76 -4.45 36.07
N ARG A 75 37.32 -3.42 36.71
CA ARG A 75 37.41 -2.05 36.15
C ARG A 75 38.00 -2.00 34.73
N VAL A 76 38.96 -2.87 34.41
CA VAL A 76 39.52 -2.96 33.05
C VAL A 76 38.48 -3.39 32.00
N HIS A 77 37.53 -4.26 32.36
CA HIS A 77 36.42 -4.63 31.49
C HIS A 77 35.42 -3.48 31.34
N HIS A 78 35.16 -2.75 32.42
CA HIS A 78 34.30 -1.55 32.42
C HIS A 78 34.82 -0.51 31.43
N VAL A 79 36.09 -0.14 31.58
CA VAL A 79 36.76 0.82 30.69
C VAL A 79 36.74 0.31 29.24
N SER A 80 37.00 -0.97 29.01
CA SER A 80 36.95 -1.55 27.66
C SER A 80 35.55 -1.47 27.01
N ASN A 81 34.49 -1.76 27.75
CA ASN A 81 33.11 -1.65 27.26
C ASN A 81 32.74 -0.20 26.99
N LEU A 82 33.08 0.71 27.91
CA LEU A 82 32.83 2.14 27.75
C LEU A 82 33.62 2.73 26.57
N THR A 83 34.87 2.33 26.35
CA THR A 83 35.66 2.73 25.17
C THR A 83 34.98 2.29 23.88
N THR A 84 34.42 1.07 23.85
CA THR A 84 33.68 0.55 22.70
C THR A 84 32.43 1.38 22.44
N ALA A 85 31.62 1.61 23.47
CA ALA A 85 30.41 2.43 23.41
C ALA A 85 30.68 3.85 22.89
N LEU A 86 31.66 4.56 23.49
CA LEU A 86 32.03 5.91 23.07
C LEU A 86 32.62 5.93 21.65
N GLY A 87 33.33 4.87 21.24
CA GLY A 87 33.83 4.73 19.87
C GLY A 87 32.69 4.69 18.85
N VAL A 88 31.65 3.89 19.10
CA VAL A 88 30.48 3.80 18.22
C VAL A 88 29.71 5.11 18.16
N LEU A 89 29.48 5.78 19.30
CA LEU A 89 28.82 7.08 19.35
C LEU A 89 29.54 8.13 18.48
N ARG A 90 30.88 8.17 18.53
CA ARG A 90 31.68 9.06 17.66
C ARG A 90 31.52 8.72 16.18
N ARG A 91 31.53 7.43 15.82
CA ARG A 91 31.31 6.99 14.43
C ARG A 91 29.93 7.38 13.90
N ARG A 92 28.92 7.44 14.77
CA ARG A 92 27.56 7.88 14.44
C ARG A 92 27.39 9.40 14.41
N GLY A 93 28.46 10.16 14.61
CA GLY A 93 28.45 11.62 14.46
C GLY A 93 28.23 12.38 15.77
N LEU A 94 28.25 11.73 16.94
CA LEU A 94 28.24 12.46 18.21
C LEU A 94 29.64 13.02 18.52
N GLU A 95 29.73 14.35 18.62
CA GLU A 95 30.89 15.02 19.18
C GLU A 95 30.89 14.91 20.71
N LEU A 96 31.54 13.88 21.23
CA LEU A 96 31.66 13.63 22.67
C LEU A 96 32.65 14.61 23.32
N ILE A 97 32.14 15.69 23.93
CA ILE A 97 32.94 16.68 24.64
C ILE A 97 33.12 16.25 26.11
N ASN A 98 34.37 16.11 26.54
CA ASN A 98 34.74 15.77 27.93
C ASN A 98 34.17 14.43 28.45
N ASN A 99 33.99 13.43 27.58
CA ASN A 99 33.60 12.08 27.96
C ASN A 99 34.79 11.11 27.87
N ASN A 100 35.43 10.85 29.01
CA ASN A 100 36.50 9.86 29.14
C ASN A 100 35.93 8.54 29.72
N PRO A 101 36.23 7.37 29.12
CA PRO A 101 35.83 6.07 29.67
C PRO A 101 36.20 5.84 31.14
N THR A 102 37.31 6.39 31.63
CA THR A 102 37.72 6.23 33.04
C THR A 102 36.76 6.92 33.99
N ASP A 103 36.32 8.13 33.65
CA ASP A 103 35.47 8.96 34.49
C ASP A 103 34.02 8.45 34.50
N LEU A 104 33.60 7.81 33.40
CA LEU A 104 32.34 7.06 33.32
C LEU A 104 32.39 5.79 34.17
N ALA A 105 33.51 5.08 34.17
CA ALA A 105 33.71 3.93 35.06
C ALA A 105 33.76 4.32 36.54
N ASP A 106 34.06 5.60 36.85
CA ASP A 106 33.94 6.18 38.19
C ASP A 106 32.52 6.65 38.54
N GLY A 107 31.61 6.70 37.56
CA GLY A 107 30.22 7.12 37.73
C GLY A 107 30.07 8.60 38.07
N ASN A 108 30.95 9.47 37.56
CA ASN A 108 30.87 10.90 37.82
C ASN A 108 29.53 11.48 37.32
N PRO A 109 28.64 12.00 38.21
CA PRO A 109 27.30 12.44 37.85
C PRO A 109 27.25 13.41 36.67
N ARG A 110 28.14 14.42 36.66
CA ARG A 110 28.17 15.45 35.60
C ARG A 110 28.50 14.88 34.23
N ILE A 111 29.41 13.91 34.18
CA ILE A 111 29.86 13.30 32.93
C ILE A 111 28.81 12.32 32.42
N VAL A 112 28.20 11.53 33.32
CA VAL A 112 27.11 10.61 32.97
C VAL A 112 25.88 11.38 32.46
N LEU A 113 25.42 12.39 33.18
CA LEU A 113 24.29 13.23 32.72
C LEU A 113 24.62 13.96 31.42
N GLY A 114 25.84 14.48 31.29
CA GLY A 114 26.30 15.12 30.06
C GLY A 114 26.27 14.19 28.85
N LEU A 115 26.72 12.93 29.01
CA LEU A 115 26.68 11.92 27.96
C LEU A 115 25.25 11.56 27.55
N ILE A 116 24.39 11.26 28.53
CA ILE A 116 22.99 10.87 28.23
C ILE A 116 22.24 12.03 27.58
N TRP A 117 22.49 13.27 28.01
CA TRP A 117 21.94 14.45 27.32
C TRP A 117 22.39 14.54 25.85
N GLN A 118 23.68 14.33 25.56
CA GLN A 118 24.17 14.35 24.18
C GLN A 118 23.48 13.26 23.33
N MET A 119 23.25 12.07 23.90
CA MET A 119 22.51 11.00 23.22
C MET A 119 21.05 11.35 22.98
N ILE A 120 20.34 11.90 23.98
CA ILE A 120 18.95 12.38 23.82
C ILE A 120 18.90 13.46 22.73
N LEU A 121 19.84 14.41 22.77
CA LEU A 121 19.90 15.49 21.81
C LEU A 121 20.05 14.95 20.38
N HIS A 122 20.99 14.04 20.16
CA HIS A 122 21.29 13.52 18.83
C HIS A 122 20.22 12.55 18.31
N PHE A 123 19.89 11.50 19.06
CA PHE A 123 19.04 10.42 18.56
C PHE A 123 17.54 10.76 18.60
N GLN A 124 17.10 11.58 19.56
CA GLN A 124 15.71 11.97 19.68
C GLN A 124 15.45 13.38 19.15
N ILE A 125 16.14 14.39 19.68
CA ILE A 125 15.77 15.79 19.44
C ILE A 125 16.19 16.27 18.05
N GLU A 126 17.42 16.04 17.60
CA GLU A 126 17.89 16.47 16.27
C GLU A 126 17.07 15.82 15.16
N THR A 127 16.77 14.53 15.27
CA THR A 127 15.86 13.84 14.34
C THR A 127 14.47 14.48 14.34
N ASN A 128 13.97 14.94 15.48
CA ASN A 128 12.69 15.66 15.57
C ASN A 128 12.76 17.08 15.01
N LEU A 129 13.89 17.77 15.15
CA LEU A 129 14.10 19.10 14.58
C LEU A 129 14.18 19.05 13.06
N ASN A 130 14.72 17.97 12.47
CA ASN A 130 14.68 17.77 11.02
C ASN A 130 13.24 17.69 10.51
N LEU A 131 12.36 16.95 11.22
CA LEU A 131 10.93 16.91 10.90
C LEU A 131 10.28 18.31 10.99
N LEU A 132 10.64 19.08 12.02
CA LEU A 132 10.14 20.46 12.15
C LEU A 132 10.62 21.37 11.00
N ARG A 133 11.87 21.22 10.56
CA ARG A 133 12.38 21.96 9.39
C ARG A 133 11.66 21.58 8.11
N GLU A 134 11.36 20.29 7.91
CA GLU A 134 10.52 19.82 6.81
C GLU A 134 9.12 20.42 6.86
N TRP A 135 8.59 20.70 8.06
CA TRP A 135 7.31 21.38 8.26
C TRP A 135 7.40 22.91 8.19
N GLY A 136 8.54 23.45 7.78
CA GLY A 136 8.74 24.90 7.60
C GLY A 136 9.07 25.67 8.88
N TYR A 137 9.49 24.99 9.96
CA TYR A 137 10.02 25.63 11.17
C TYR A 137 11.55 25.64 11.10
N ASP A 138 12.15 26.72 10.59
CA ASP A 138 13.60 26.84 10.41
C ASP A 138 14.28 27.73 11.46
N GLY A 139 13.50 28.35 12.35
CA GLY A 139 13.99 29.31 13.35
C GLY A 139 14.28 30.70 12.77
N SER A 140 13.94 30.96 11.51
CA SER A 140 14.00 32.29 10.91
C SER A 140 12.67 33.00 11.17
N GLY A 141 12.61 33.74 12.28
CA GLY A 141 11.47 34.61 12.54
C GLY A 141 11.36 35.66 11.43
N VAL A 142 10.45 35.46 10.49
CA VAL A 142 10.02 36.51 9.55
C VAL A 142 8.51 36.65 9.66
N GLN A 143 8.13 37.84 10.08
CA GLN A 143 6.77 38.35 10.18
C GLN A 143 6.08 38.22 8.82
N HIS A 144 4.95 37.52 8.78
CA HIS A 144 4.02 37.62 7.65
C HIS A 144 3.42 39.03 7.64
N SER A 145 3.97 39.88 6.78
CA SER A 145 3.31 41.08 6.28
C SER A 145 3.04 40.86 4.80
N THR A 146 1.76 40.91 4.45
CA THR A 146 1.20 41.01 3.10
C THR A 146 1.97 41.96 2.17
N THR A 147 2.33 41.49 0.97
CA THR A 147 2.06 42.14 -0.34
C THR A 147 2.64 41.32 -1.50
N PRO A 148 1.91 41.12 -2.61
CA PRO A 148 2.47 40.57 -3.83
C PRO A 148 3.08 41.70 -4.66
N SER A 149 4.35 41.56 -5.04
CA SER A 149 4.91 42.37 -6.12
C SER A 149 5.73 41.52 -7.08
N THR A 150 5.20 41.53 -8.30
CA THR A 150 5.75 41.03 -9.55
C THR A 150 7.05 41.74 -9.90
N SER A 151 8.10 41.01 -10.26
CA SER A 151 9.00 41.35 -11.38
C SER A 151 10.03 40.26 -11.62
N ALA A 152 10.11 39.86 -12.88
CA ALA A 152 11.09 38.93 -13.43
C ALA A 152 12.47 39.61 -13.57
N GLN A 153 13.56 38.84 -13.40
CA GLN A 153 14.67 38.73 -14.37
C GLN A 153 15.79 37.78 -13.89
N THR A 154 16.03 36.75 -14.70
CA THR A 154 17.32 36.21 -15.19
C THR A 154 18.62 36.42 -14.38
N THR A 155 19.30 35.32 -14.04
CA THR A 155 20.64 34.94 -14.55
C THR A 155 21.09 33.56 -14.01
N PRO A 156 21.93 32.78 -14.75
CA PRO A 156 22.42 31.47 -14.32
C PRO A 156 23.85 31.55 -13.77
N ARG A 157 24.16 30.88 -12.66
CA ARG A 157 25.56 30.56 -12.28
C ARG A 157 25.72 29.20 -11.60
N LYS A 158 26.74 28.49 -12.09
CA LYS A 158 27.25 27.18 -11.69
C LYS A 158 28.14 27.25 -10.44
N SER A 159 28.44 26.03 -9.98
CA SER A 159 29.61 25.55 -9.23
C SER A 159 29.64 25.79 -7.71
N GLY A 160 29.71 24.68 -7.00
CA GLY A 160 29.85 24.63 -5.56
C GLY A 160 31.25 24.96 -5.05
N SER A 161 31.31 25.15 -3.74
CA SER A 161 32.45 24.78 -2.90
C SER A 161 31.99 24.86 -1.45
N SER A 162 32.50 23.90 -0.68
CA SER A 162 32.46 23.78 0.77
C SER A 162 32.59 25.09 1.54
N LEU A 163 31.72 25.28 2.54
CA LEU A 163 32.05 26.02 3.76
C LEU A 163 31.30 25.37 4.93
N LEU A 164 31.98 24.47 5.65
CA LEU A 164 31.75 24.35 7.09
C LEU A 164 32.32 25.62 7.74
N PRO A 165 31.59 26.25 8.66
CA PRO A 165 32.26 26.93 9.77
C PRO A 165 31.65 26.56 11.13
N ASN A 166 32.53 26.09 12.02
CA ASN A 166 32.52 26.23 13.49
C ASN A 166 31.16 26.08 14.21
N VAL A 167 30.86 24.87 14.70
CA VAL A 167 29.59 24.54 15.36
C VAL A 167 29.77 24.08 16.83
N LEU A 168 30.78 24.56 17.54
CA LEU A 168 30.96 24.15 18.95
C LEU A 168 30.26 25.06 19.99
N HIS A 169 29.58 26.13 19.56
CA HIS A 169 28.76 26.97 20.45
C HIS A 169 27.34 27.29 19.93
N ARG A 170 26.93 26.72 18.78
CA ARG A 170 25.69 27.12 18.07
C ARG A 170 24.43 26.30 18.43
N ASN A 171 24.55 25.14 19.05
CA ASN A 171 23.43 24.18 19.09
C ASN A 171 22.44 24.36 20.27
N LYS A 172 22.85 24.95 21.40
CA LYS A 172 21.97 25.10 22.58
C LYS A 172 20.86 26.14 22.35
N THR A 173 21.13 27.18 21.58
CA THR A 173 20.19 28.27 21.25
C THR A 173 19.27 27.94 20.07
N THR A 174 19.63 26.97 19.21
CA THR A 174 18.82 26.62 18.04
C THR A 174 17.69 25.64 18.37
N VAL A 175 17.94 24.61 19.19
CA VAL A 175 16.94 23.59 19.57
C VAL A 175 15.76 24.22 20.30
N ASP A 176 16.07 25.01 21.34
CA ASP A 176 15.10 25.72 22.15
C ASP A 176 14.25 26.67 21.31
N ARG A 177 14.88 27.45 20.44
CA ARG A 177 14.20 28.41 19.56
C ARG A 177 13.23 27.72 18.59
N ILE A 178 13.68 26.68 17.89
CA ILE A 178 12.83 25.98 16.90
C ILE A 178 11.67 25.27 17.59
N LEU A 179 11.94 24.59 18.72
CA LEU A 179 10.91 23.89 19.45
C LEU A 179 9.89 24.89 20.04
N LEU A 180 10.36 26.00 20.60
CA LEU A 180 9.51 27.05 21.14
C LEU A 180 8.67 27.72 20.06
N GLU A 181 9.25 28.01 18.88
CA GLU A 181 8.51 28.53 17.72
C GLU A 181 7.39 27.57 17.30
N TRP A 182 7.69 26.27 17.23
CA TRP A 182 6.69 25.25 16.96
C TRP A 182 5.57 25.25 18.02
N ILE A 183 5.92 25.24 19.30
CA ILE A 183 4.95 25.27 20.41
C ILE A 183 4.07 26.53 20.34
N GLN A 184 4.69 27.70 20.16
CA GLN A 184 3.97 28.97 20.12
C GLN A 184 2.98 29.03 18.95
N ARG A 185 3.37 28.54 17.77
CA ARG A 185 2.50 28.50 16.59
C ARG A 185 1.38 27.48 16.74
N GLU A 186 1.68 26.29 17.24
CA GLU A 186 0.73 25.18 17.27
C GLU A 186 -0.27 25.26 18.43
N ILE A 187 0.18 25.71 19.60
CA ILE A 187 -0.66 25.77 20.82
C ILE A 187 -0.71 27.15 21.46
N GLY A 188 0.36 27.95 21.36
CA GLY A 188 0.39 29.29 21.95
C GLY A 188 -0.71 30.20 21.39
N GLN A 189 -0.73 30.41 20.07
CA GLN A 189 -1.72 31.26 19.40
C GLN A 189 -3.14 30.70 19.50
N LYS A 190 -3.30 29.40 19.30
CA LYS A 190 -4.61 28.74 19.24
C LYS A 190 -5.38 28.80 20.56
N TYR A 191 -4.67 28.67 21.69
CA TYR A 191 -5.29 28.62 23.02
C TYR A 191 -5.04 29.90 23.85
N GLY A 192 -4.36 30.91 23.28
CA GLY A 192 -4.02 32.16 23.96
C GLY A 192 -3.00 31.98 25.09
N LEU A 193 -2.11 31.00 24.98
CA LEU A 193 -1.12 30.66 26.01
C LEU A 193 0.20 31.39 25.77
N GLN A 194 0.77 31.96 26.84
CA GLN A 194 2.05 32.69 26.81
C GLN A 194 3.21 31.73 27.14
N ILE A 195 3.66 30.97 26.14
CA ILE A 195 4.76 30.01 26.30
C ILE A 195 6.05 30.65 25.78
N ASN A 196 6.90 31.14 26.68
CA ASN A 196 8.09 31.93 26.35
C ASN A 196 9.42 31.21 26.65
N ASP A 197 9.35 30.07 27.32
CA ASP A 197 10.50 29.26 27.70
C ASP A 197 10.13 27.77 27.70
N MET A 198 11.17 26.93 27.87
CA MET A 198 11.04 25.49 28.05
C MET A 198 11.26 25.08 29.51
N ASP A 199 10.96 25.97 30.47
CA ASP A 199 11.05 25.70 31.92
C ASP A 199 9.80 26.18 32.67
N LYS A 200 9.72 27.45 33.07
CA LYS A 200 8.67 28.02 33.91
C LYS A 200 7.30 28.10 33.25
N SER A 201 7.25 28.31 31.93
CA SER A 201 6.03 28.42 31.13
C SER A 201 5.20 27.11 31.10
N TRP A 202 5.75 26.01 31.62
CA TRP A 202 5.11 24.69 31.66
C TRP A 202 4.52 24.33 33.02
N ARG A 203 4.80 25.14 34.04
CA ARG A 203 4.51 24.84 35.45
C ARG A 203 3.02 24.83 35.78
N ASP A 204 2.20 25.54 34.99
CA ASP A 204 0.74 25.60 35.17
C ASP A 204 -0.02 24.39 34.57
N GLY A 205 0.70 23.53 33.82
CA GLY A 205 0.14 22.35 33.16
C GLY A 205 -0.69 22.64 31.91
N LEU A 206 -0.96 23.91 31.56
CA LEU A 206 -1.84 24.25 30.43
C LEU A 206 -1.19 23.93 29.09
N ALA A 207 0.13 24.15 28.97
CA ALA A 207 0.88 23.78 27.78
C ALA A 207 0.84 22.26 27.51
N PHE A 208 0.93 21.43 28.55
CA PHE A 208 0.82 19.97 28.40
C PHE A 208 -0.59 19.54 27.98
N MET A 209 -1.62 20.12 28.60
CA MET A 209 -3.01 19.87 28.23
C MET A 209 -3.29 20.29 26.78
N ALA A 210 -2.75 21.42 26.35
CA ALA A 210 -2.89 21.91 24.97
C ALA A 210 -2.18 21.01 23.95
N LEU A 211 -1.01 20.44 24.28
CA LEU A 211 -0.35 19.45 23.43
C LEU A 211 -1.19 18.17 23.28
N VAL A 212 -1.79 17.68 24.37
CA VAL A 212 -2.68 16.51 24.32
C VAL A 212 -3.93 16.82 23.48
N HIS A 213 -4.55 17.99 23.70
CA HIS A 213 -5.69 18.45 22.89
C HIS A 213 -5.32 18.60 21.41
N ARG A 214 -4.13 19.10 21.09
CA ARG A 214 -3.64 19.20 19.71
C ARG A 214 -3.56 17.82 19.05
N SER A 215 -3.04 16.83 19.77
CA SER A 215 -2.95 15.46 19.25
C SER A 215 -4.32 14.80 19.10
N ASN A 216 -5.24 15.03 20.06
CA ASN A 216 -6.62 14.57 19.99
C ASN A 216 -7.57 15.51 20.78
N PRO A 217 -8.39 16.33 20.09
CA PRO A 217 -9.29 17.28 20.73
C PRO A 217 -10.33 16.64 21.68
N ALA A 218 -10.73 15.39 21.45
CA ALA A 218 -11.75 14.74 22.26
C ALA A 218 -11.29 14.38 23.68
N LEU A 219 -9.98 14.42 23.95
CA LEU A 219 -9.41 14.02 25.25
C LEU A 219 -9.39 15.16 26.28
N VAL A 220 -9.44 16.41 25.83
CA VAL A 220 -9.20 17.57 26.68
C VAL A 220 -10.22 18.66 26.35
N ASP A 221 -10.88 19.18 27.38
CA ASP A 221 -11.58 20.46 27.31
C ASP A 221 -10.68 21.55 27.90
N MET A 222 -10.22 22.47 27.05
CA MET A 222 -9.30 23.54 27.47
C MET A 222 -9.94 24.57 28.40
N GLU A 223 -11.25 24.77 28.35
CA GLU A 223 -11.94 25.69 29.26
C GLU A 223 -12.05 25.10 30.66
N VAL A 224 -12.20 23.78 30.77
CA VAL A 224 -12.09 23.06 32.04
C VAL A 224 -10.65 23.09 32.56
N ALA A 225 -9.65 22.87 31.70
CA ALA A 225 -8.23 22.87 32.09
C ALA A 225 -7.79 24.22 32.70
N LYS A 226 -8.25 25.36 32.14
CA LYS A 226 -7.96 26.71 32.68
C LYS A 226 -8.47 26.93 34.11
N ARG A 227 -9.45 26.16 34.57
CA ARG A 227 -10.05 26.28 35.91
C ARG A 227 -9.46 25.32 36.94
N ARG A 228 -8.61 24.37 36.52
CA ARG A 228 -7.98 23.36 37.39
C ARG A 228 -6.67 23.85 37.98
N THR A 229 -6.24 23.18 39.05
CA THR A 229 -4.93 23.47 39.64
C THR A 229 -3.79 22.98 38.75
N PRO A 230 -2.59 23.59 38.85
CA PRO A 230 -1.42 23.15 38.09
C PRO A 230 -1.11 21.66 38.23
N ARG A 231 -1.19 21.12 39.45
CA ARG A 231 -0.97 19.71 39.75
C ARG A 231 -1.94 18.81 38.96
N GLU A 232 -3.24 19.09 39.05
CA GLU A 232 -4.27 18.31 38.36
C GLU A 232 -4.11 18.35 36.84
N ASN A 233 -3.71 19.50 36.29
CA ASN A 233 -3.47 19.64 34.85
C ASN A 233 -2.27 18.80 34.39
N ILE A 234 -1.16 18.82 35.15
CA ILE A 234 0.04 18.03 34.81
C ILE A 234 -0.24 16.53 34.94
N GLU A 235 -0.84 16.10 36.06
CA GLU A 235 -1.22 14.70 36.30
C GLU A 235 -2.13 14.16 35.19
N ASN A 236 -3.18 14.92 34.86
CA ASN A 236 -4.12 14.53 33.81
C ASN A 236 -3.47 14.53 32.42
N ALA A 237 -2.64 15.53 32.09
CA ALA A 237 -1.96 15.58 30.80
C ALA A 237 -1.02 14.38 30.61
N PHE A 238 -0.27 14.01 31.64
CA PHE A 238 0.65 12.87 31.58
C PHE A 238 -0.10 11.54 31.46
N GLU A 239 -1.21 11.40 32.18
CA GLU A 239 -2.03 10.19 32.09
C GLU A 239 -2.71 10.05 30.72
N LEU A 240 -3.30 11.14 30.20
CA LEU A 240 -3.91 11.13 28.87
C LEU A 240 -2.88 10.86 27.76
N ALA A 241 -1.69 11.46 27.86
CA ALA A 241 -0.60 11.22 26.92
C ALA A 241 -0.13 9.75 26.96
N ARG A 242 -0.04 9.16 28.15
CA ARG A 242 0.31 7.74 28.34
C ARG A 242 -0.72 6.79 27.76
N VAL A 243 -1.98 6.96 28.14
CA VAL A 243 -3.07 6.03 27.80
C VAL A 243 -3.47 6.14 26.34
N HIS A 244 -3.52 7.35 25.78
CA HIS A 244 -4.12 7.59 24.47
C HIS A 244 -3.13 7.96 23.37
N LEU A 245 -1.96 8.51 23.72
CA LEU A 245 -0.95 8.92 22.73
C LEU A 245 0.29 8.02 22.73
N ASN A 246 0.33 7.01 23.60
CA ASN A 246 1.49 6.14 23.82
C ASN A 246 2.78 6.91 24.13
N ILE A 247 2.66 8.07 24.79
CA ILE A 247 3.79 8.90 25.23
C ILE A 247 4.11 8.54 26.68
N ARG A 248 5.33 8.08 26.94
CA ARG A 248 5.69 7.67 28.29
C ARG A 248 5.98 8.88 29.19
N PRO A 249 5.43 8.93 30.41
CA PRO A 249 5.77 9.98 31.38
C PRO A 249 7.23 9.85 31.82
N LEU A 250 8.07 10.76 31.33
CA LEU A 250 9.49 10.83 31.72
C LEU A 250 9.71 11.78 32.92
N LEU A 251 8.74 12.64 33.21
CA LEU A 251 8.75 13.62 34.28
C LEU A 251 7.78 13.19 35.38
N GLU A 252 8.12 13.47 36.63
CA GLU A 252 7.14 13.47 37.72
C GLU A 252 6.48 14.85 37.84
N VAL A 253 5.30 14.87 38.46
CA VAL A 253 4.50 16.09 38.65
C VAL A 253 5.26 17.08 39.54
N ASP A 254 5.90 16.58 40.59
CA ASP A 254 6.69 17.38 41.52
C ASP A 254 7.92 17.99 40.84
N ASP A 255 8.53 17.28 39.87
CA ASP A 255 9.68 17.77 39.09
C ASP A 255 9.30 19.02 38.26
N VAL A 256 8.06 19.11 37.79
CA VAL A 256 7.53 20.23 36.98
C VAL A 256 7.00 21.36 37.86
N LEU A 257 6.45 21.06 39.03
CA LEU A 257 5.90 22.07 39.96
C LEU A 257 6.98 22.86 40.71
N HIS A 258 8.24 22.41 40.63
CA HIS A 258 9.40 23.10 41.19
C HIS A 258 9.50 24.56 40.71
N GLU A 259 10.02 25.46 41.56
CA GLU A 259 10.23 26.88 41.24
C GLU A 259 11.02 27.13 39.93
N LYS A 260 11.94 26.22 39.57
CA LYS A 260 12.74 26.27 38.34
C LYS A 260 12.89 24.85 37.78
N PRO A 261 11.93 24.39 36.96
CA PRO A 261 11.99 23.07 36.34
C PRO A 261 13.23 22.92 35.45
N ASP A 262 13.78 21.71 35.36
CA ASP A 262 14.90 21.45 34.45
C ASP A 262 14.47 21.52 32.99
N LYS A 263 14.96 22.56 32.31
CA LYS A 263 14.73 22.81 30.89
C LYS A 263 15.04 21.60 30.03
N ARG A 264 16.14 20.88 30.30
CA ARG A 264 16.52 19.71 29.49
C ARG A 264 15.52 18.58 29.67
N SER A 265 15.05 18.37 30.89
CA SER A 265 14.04 17.37 31.22
C SER A 265 12.68 17.70 30.56
N ILE A 266 12.25 18.97 30.57
CA ILE A 266 11.05 19.42 29.85
C ILE A 266 11.19 19.19 28.33
N ILE A 267 12.28 19.62 27.71
CA ILE A 267 12.52 19.40 26.26
C ILE A 267 12.52 17.90 25.91
N THR A 268 13.16 17.07 26.76
CA THR A 268 13.22 15.62 26.56
C THR A 268 11.82 15.02 26.52
N TYR A 269 10.95 15.42 27.45
CA TYR A 269 9.57 14.93 27.48
C TYR A 269 8.72 15.49 26.33
N VAL A 270 8.73 16.81 26.13
CA VAL A 270 7.90 17.51 25.12
C VAL A 270 8.24 17.05 23.70
N SER A 271 9.50 16.79 23.40
CA SER A 271 9.91 16.33 22.06
C SER A 271 9.28 14.99 21.66
N GLN A 272 8.78 14.16 22.60
CA GLN A 272 8.03 12.95 22.25
C GLN A 272 6.71 13.25 21.51
N PHE A 273 6.09 14.41 21.76
CA PHE A 273 4.83 14.81 21.13
C PHE A 273 4.97 15.08 19.62
N LEU A 274 6.18 15.31 19.12
CA LEU A 274 6.42 15.53 17.69
C LEU A 274 6.20 14.26 16.85
N ARG A 275 6.44 13.09 17.44
CA ARG A 275 6.24 11.78 16.80
C ARG A 275 4.90 11.14 17.16
N ALA A 276 4.20 11.69 18.15
CA ALA A 276 2.89 11.19 18.54
C ALA A 276 1.92 11.31 17.35
N PRO A 277 1.07 10.31 17.10
CA PRO A 277 0.07 10.36 16.04
C PRO A 277 -0.85 11.56 16.31
N THR A 278 -0.55 12.66 15.63
CA THR A 278 -1.40 13.84 15.63
C THR A 278 -2.58 13.46 14.75
N SER A 279 -3.81 13.72 15.19
CA SER A 279 -4.95 13.77 14.27
C SER A 279 -4.70 14.91 13.29
N ARG A 280 -3.87 14.69 12.25
CA ARG A 280 -3.46 15.66 11.22
C ARG A 280 -4.60 15.90 10.22
N TYR A 281 -5.81 16.12 10.73
CA TYR A 281 -7.02 16.27 9.94
C TYR A 281 -7.55 17.69 9.86
N SER A 282 -6.91 18.67 10.52
CA SER A 282 -7.43 20.05 10.55
C SER A 282 -6.64 21.09 9.76
N ALA A 283 -5.57 20.71 9.03
CA ALA A 283 -4.74 21.69 8.32
C ALA A 283 -4.85 21.64 6.79
N ILE A 284 -5.32 20.52 6.20
CA ILE A 284 -5.32 20.33 4.73
C ILE A 284 -6.74 20.08 4.19
N THR A 285 -7.69 19.71 5.03
CA THR A 285 -9.02 19.27 4.59
C THR A 285 -10.10 20.26 5.05
N THR A 286 -11.04 20.59 4.16
CA THR A 286 -12.18 21.46 4.52
C THR A 286 -12.94 20.86 5.72
N GLU A 287 -13.44 21.71 6.62
CA GLU A 287 -14.07 21.35 7.90
C GLU A 287 -15.11 20.21 7.76
N LYS A 288 -15.84 20.18 6.63
CA LYS A 288 -16.85 19.16 6.30
C LYS A 288 -16.28 17.76 6.00
N ILE A 289 -15.07 17.66 5.46
CA ILE A 289 -14.43 16.38 5.15
C ILE A 289 -13.82 15.78 6.41
N ALA A 290 -13.26 16.64 7.27
CA ALA A 290 -12.74 16.23 8.57
C ALA A 290 -13.83 15.57 9.43
N ASP A 291 -15.03 16.16 9.50
CA ASP A 291 -16.15 15.59 10.25
C ASP A 291 -16.59 14.22 9.70
N ARG A 292 -16.68 14.07 8.37
CA ARG A 292 -17.04 12.79 7.73
C ARG A 292 -15.99 11.72 8.01
N TYR A 293 -14.71 12.08 7.89
CA TYR A 293 -13.59 11.18 8.21
C TYR A 293 -13.61 10.75 9.68
N ILE A 294 -13.71 11.71 10.61
CA ILE A 294 -13.72 11.46 12.06
C ILE A 294 -14.89 10.54 12.40
N SER A 295 -16.08 10.84 11.86
CA SER A 295 -17.27 10.02 12.09
C SER A 295 -17.11 8.59 11.58
N LEU A 296 -16.48 8.38 10.42
CA LEU A 296 -16.27 7.05 9.85
C LEU A 296 -15.24 6.27 10.66
N ILE A 297 -14.08 6.84 10.95
CA ILE A 297 -13.01 6.18 11.70
C ILE A 297 -13.42 5.88 13.15
N GLN A 298 -14.16 6.78 13.80
CA GLN A 298 -14.67 6.51 15.15
C GLN A 298 -15.61 5.31 15.15
N TRP A 299 -16.47 5.20 14.14
CA TRP A 299 -17.36 4.04 13.98
C TRP A 299 -16.58 2.75 13.71
N ILE A 300 -15.59 2.77 12.82
CA ILE A 300 -14.70 1.64 12.52
C ILE A 300 -13.98 1.16 13.81
N LYS A 301 -13.38 2.09 14.56
CA LYS A 301 -12.71 1.79 15.84
C LYS A 301 -13.66 1.20 16.88
N THR A 302 -14.91 1.70 16.91
CA THR A 302 -15.94 1.18 17.83
C THR A 302 -16.24 -0.29 17.53
N ILE A 303 -16.34 -0.68 16.25
CA ILE A 303 -16.55 -2.08 15.87
C ILE A 303 -15.31 -2.92 16.17
N ALA A 304 -14.11 -2.45 15.81
CA ALA A 304 -12.87 -3.21 16.00
C ALA A 304 -12.54 -3.48 17.48
N THR A 305 -12.96 -2.61 18.39
CA THR A 305 -12.72 -2.75 19.83
C THR A 305 -13.79 -3.56 20.55
N GLU A 306 -14.88 -3.93 19.88
CA GLU A 306 -16.02 -4.60 20.51
C GLU A 306 -15.67 -6.04 20.94
N PRO A 307 -15.90 -6.42 22.21
CA PRO A 307 -15.53 -7.76 22.72
C PRO A 307 -16.14 -8.92 21.93
N ARG A 308 -17.33 -8.72 21.35
CA ARG A 308 -18.04 -9.71 20.53
C ARG A 308 -17.29 -10.03 19.24
N VAL A 309 -16.65 -9.03 18.63
CA VAL A 309 -15.82 -9.19 17.42
C VAL A 309 -14.60 -10.04 17.73
N LYS A 310 -13.91 -9.77 18.85
CA LYS A 310 -12.76 -10.56 19.30
C LYS A 310 -13.14 -12.01 19.63
N THR A 311 -14.29 -12.22 20.25
CA THR A 311 -14.80 -13.55 20.60
C THR A 311 -15.15 -14.35 19.33
N PHE A 312 -15.80 -13.73 18.35
CA PHE A 312 -16.15 -14.38 17.08
C PHE A 312 -14.96 -14.76 16.20
N ILE A 313 -13.89 -13.97 16.24
CA ILE A 313 -12.64 -14.28 15.55
C ILE A 313 -11.92 -15.46 16.21
N HIS A 314 -11.98 -15.55 17.55
CA HIS A 314 -11.27 -16.58 18.31
C HIS A 314 -12.02 -17.93 18.40
N ASP A 315 -13.35 -17.92 18.37
CA ASP A 315 -14.20 -19.13 18.40
C ASP A 315 -14.80 -19.44 17.03
N LYS A 316 -13.97 -19.98 16.11
CA LYS A 316 -14.43 -20.38 14.76
C LYS A 316 -15.34 -21.63 14.78
N TYR A 317 -15.31 -22.41 15.86
CA TYR A 317 -15.96 -23.73 15.96
C TYR A 317 -16.94 -23.88 17.15
N ASN A 318 -17.07 -22.90 18.04
CA ASN A 318 -17.95 -22.97 19.20
C ASN A 318 -19.22 -22.12 19.00
N LEU A 319 -20.37 -22.66 19.42
CA LEU A 319 -21.65 -21.96 19.36
C LEU A 319 -21.68 -20.76 20.34
N PRO A 320 -22.25 -19.62 19.93
CA PRO A 320 -22.64 -18.58 20.87
C PRO A 320 -23.69 -19.10 21.87
N LYS A 321 -23.52 -18.77 23.15
CA LYS A 321 -24.46 -19.16 24.22
C LYS A 321 -25.87 -18.56 24.06
N ASP A 322 -26.02 -17.50 23.26
CA ASP A 322 -27.29 -16.81 22.98
C ASP A 322 -27.36 -16.38 21.50
N TYR A 323 -27.86 -17.28 20.64
CA TYR A 323 -28.01 -17.05 19.19
C TYR A 323 -28.83 -15.79 18.86
N PHE A 324 -29.81 -15.43 19.71
CA PHE A 324 -30.66 -14.27 19.49
C PHE A 324 -29.93 -12.95 19.69
N ALA A 325 -29.14 -12.86 20.77
CA ALA A 325 -28.33 -11.68 21.05
C ALA A 325 -27.28 -11.42 19.96
N GLU A 326 -26.77 -12.49 19.33
CA GLU A 326 -25.84 -12.39 18.21
C GLU A 326 -26.52 -11.95 16.90
N HIS A 327 -27.67 -12.54 16.55
CA HIS A 327 -28.43 -12.16 15.36
C HIS A 327 -28.88 -10.68 15.42
N GLN A 328 -29.36 -10.21 16.57
CA GLN A 328 -29.74 -8.80 16.76
C GLN A 328 -28.56 -7.85 16.66
N TRP A 329 -27.42 -8.23 17.21
CA TRP A 329 -26.20 -7.45 17.12
C TRP A 329 -25.72 -7.32 15.68
N PHE A 330 -25.65 -8.46 14.97
CA PHE A 330 -25.27 -8.49 13.56
C PHE A 330 -26.19 -7.60 12.71
N THR A 331 -27.50 -7.76 12.85
CA THR A 331 -28.50 -7.00 12.08
C THR A 331 -28.36 -5.49 12.30
N ARG A 332 -28.07 -5.08 13.55
CA ARG A 332 -27.80 -3.67 13.89
C ARG A 332 -26.53 -3.16 13.22
N ARG A 333 -25.41 -3.89 13.34
CA ARG A 333 -24.13 -3.48 12.74
C ARG A 333 -24.16 -3.46 11.22
N ARG A 334 -24.87 -4.41 10.60
CA ARG A 334 -25.09 -4.42 9.16
C ARG A 334 -25.85 -3.19 8.68
N ARG A 335 -26.89 -2.79 9.41
CA ARG A 335 -27.64 -1.56 9.10
C ARG A 335 -26.74 -0.33 9.19
N GLU A 336 -25.99 -0.19 10.28
CA GLU A 336 -25.04 0.91 10.44
C GLU A 336 -23.98 0.92 9.32
N PHE A 337 -23.45 -0.24 8.90
CA PHE A 337 -22.50 -0.34 7.78
C PHE A 337 -23.11 0.19 6.48
N LEU A 338 -24.37 -0.17 6.17
CA LEU A 338 -25.06 0.31 4.96
C LEU A 338 -25.32 1.82 5.01
N GLU A 339 -25.74 2.35 6.16
CA GLU A 339 -25.94 3.80 6.36
C GLU A 339 -24.62 4.58 6.18
N ARG A 340 -23.50 4.02 6.67
CA ARG A 340 -22.17 4.63 6.56
C ARG A 340 -21.50 4.43 5.20
N ARG A 341 -22.01 3.53 4.34
CA ARG A 341 -21.51 3.32 2.97
C ARG A 341 -21.58 4.58 2.12
N VAL A 342 -22.61 5.41 2.33
CA VAL A 342 -22.76 6.70 1.64
C VAL A 342 -21.62 7.65 2.02
N LEU A 343 -21.27 7.72 3.30
CA LEU A 343 -20.14 8.53 3.78
C LEU A 343 -18.79 8.01 3.26
N PHE A 344 -18.61 6.69 3.22
CA PHE A 344 -17.42 6.08 2.65
C PHE A 344 -17.26 6.42 1.15
N ASN A 345 -18.34 6.32 0.36
CA ASN A 345 -18.31 6.66 -1.06
C ASN A 345 -18.01 8.15 -1.28
N GLN A 346 -18.60 9.05 -0.49
CA GLN A 346 -18.30 10.48 -0.57
C GLN A 346 -16.82 10.77 -0.24
N LEU A 347 -16.26 10.10 0.77
CA LEU A 347 -14.84 10.23 1.12
C LEU A 347 -13.91 9.62 0.07
N ARG A 348 -14.35 8.56 -0.62
CA ARG A 348 -13.64 7.96 -1.76
C ARG A 348 -13.56 8.94 -2.92
N ASP A 349 -14.66 9.57 -3.27
CA ASP A 349 -14.70 10.50 -4.41
C ASP A 349 -13.82 11.75 -4.13
N GLU A 350 -13.62 12.08 -2.85
CA GLU A 350 -12.74 13.14 -2.36
C GLU A 350 -11.38 12.62 -1.86
N SER A 351 -10.98 11.39 -2.20
CA SER A 351 -9.78 10.74 -1.64
C SER A 351 -8.47 11.48 -1.94
N HIS A 352 -8.45 12.27 -3.02
CA HIS A 352 -7.32 13.12 -3.41
C HIS A 352 -7.02 14.25 -2.39
N GLN A 353 -7.98 14.61 -1.54
CA GLN A 353 -7.83 15.61 -0.48
C GLN A 353 -7.29 15.01 0.83
N LEU A 354 -7.15 13.68 0.87
CA LEU A 354 -6.62 12.93 1.99
C LEU A 354 -5.18 12.47 1.68
N PRO A 355 -4.30 12.38 2.68
CA PRO A 355 -3.01 11.74 2.50
C PRO A 355 -3.17 10.29 2.00
N PRO A 356 -2.38 9.83 1.01
CA PRO A 356 -2.52 8.49 0.43
C PRO A 356 -2.46 7.35 1.44
N GLU A 357 -1.60 7.47 2.45
CA GLU A 357 -1.44 6.48 3.53
C GLU A 357 -2.71 6.33 4.39
N GLU A 358 -3.41 7.43 4.62
CA GLU A 358 -4.62 7.45 5.42
C GLU A 358 -5.82 6.90 4.65
N TRP A 359 -5.95 7.25 3.36
CA TRP A 359 -6.94 6.62 2.50
C TRP A 359 -6.72 5.10 2.41
N ALA A 360 -5.46 4.65 2.26
CA ALA A 360 -5.11 3.24 2.26
C ALA A 360 -5.53 2.53 3.57
N LYS A 361 -5.37 3.21 4.71
CA LYS A 361 -5.83 2.70 6.01
C LYS A 361 -7.35 2.59 6.09
N ILE A 362 -8.09 3.63 5.69
CA ILE A 362 -9.57 3.59 5.64
C ILE A 362 -10.03 2.44 4.75
N LEU A 363 -9.43 2.30 3.57
CA LEU A 363 -9.75 1.24 2.61
C LEU A 363 -9.53 -0.15 3.23
N SER A 364 -8.39 -0.35 3.90
CA SER A 364 -8.05 -1.60 4.58
C SER A 364 -9.00 -1.92 5.73
N GLU A 365 -9.30 -0.94 6.59
CA GLU A 365 -10.19 -1.13 7.74
C GLU A 365 -11.65 -1.34 7.29
N TRP A 366 -12.11 -0.61 6.27
CA TRP A 366 -13.43 -0.81 5.65
C TRP A 366 -13.57 -2.20 5.04
N LYS A 367 -12.52 -2.66 4.33
CA LYS A 367 -12.45 -4.03 3.79
C LYS A 367 -12.52 -5.07 4.91
N SER A 368 -11.76 -4.88 5.99
CA SER A 368 -11.76 -5.78 7.16
C SER A 368 -13.14 -5.90 7.81
N ILE A 369 -13.87 -4.78 7.99
CA ILE A 369 -15.25 -4.81 8.53
C ILE A 369 -16.21 -5.47 7.54
N SER A 370 -16.08 -5.21 6.24
CA SER A 370 -16.89 -5.86 5.21
C SER A 370 -16.69 -7.38 5.25
N GLU A 371 -15.44 -7.85 5.36
CA GLU A 371 -15.11 -9.27 5.50
C GLU A 371 -15.66 -9.87 6.80
N LEU A 372 -15.54 -9.15 7.92
CA LEU A 372 -16.10 -9.55 9.22
C LEU A 372 -17.62 -9.75 9.12
N LEU A 373 -18.36 -8.74 8.62
CA LEU A 373 -19.80 -8.81 8.47
C LEU A 373 -20.21 -9.92 7.48
N ARG A 374 -19.44 -10.14 6.43
CA ARG A 374 -19.66 -11.24 5.48
C ARG A 374 -19.51 -12.60 6.17
N GLU A 375 -18.45 -12.80 6.93
CA GLU A 375 -18.19 -14.04 7.68
C GLU A 375 -19.29 -14.31 8.72
N TRP A 376 -19.75 -13.28 9.44
CA TRP A 376 -20.90 -13.36 10.36
C TRP A 376 -22.20 -13.73 9.65
N SER A 377 -22.48 -13.08 8.51
CA SER A 377 -23.63 -13.43 7.65
C SER A 377 -23.57 -14.91 7.30
N HIS A 378 -22.42 -15.38 6.83
CA HIS A 378 -22.22 -16.76 6.39
C HIS A 378 -22.43 -17.76 7.54
N ARG A 379 -21.94 -17.47 8.76
CA ARG A 379 -22.16 -18.34 9.93
C ARG A 379 -23.63 -18.40 10.35
N LEU A 380 -24.34 -17.26 10.39
CA LEU A 380 -25.76 -17.23 10.75
C LEU A 380 -26.64 -17.89 9.68
N GLU A 381 -26.23 -17.79 8.41
CA GLU A 381 -26.99 -18.28 7.26
C GLU A 381 -26.76 -19.76 6.94
N ASN A 382 -25.59 -20.32 7.27
CA ASN A 382 -25.37 -21.76 7.23
C ASN A 382 -26.22 -22.52 8.26
N ASP A 383 -26.77 -21.82 9.26
CA ASP A 383 -27.72 -22.36 10.23
C ASP A 383 -29.20 -22.19 9.79
N LEU A 384 -29.47 -21.59 8.61
CA LEU A 384 -30.83 -21.48 8.06
C LEU A 384 -31.32 -22.83 7.53
N PRO A 385 -32.63 -23.12 7.58
CA PRO A 385 -33.19 -24.30 6.93
C PRO A 385 -33.09 -24.17 5.40
N GLU A 386 -32.92 -25.30 4.71
CA GLU A 386 -33.15 -25.37 3.27
C GLU A 386 -34.61 -24.99 2.98
N PRO A 387 -34.90 -24.13 1.98
CA PRO A 387 -34.06 -23.68 0.86
C PRO A 387 -33.31 -22.34 1.05
N LEU A 388 -33.39 -21.70 2.23
CA LEU A 388 -32.81 -20.38 2.49
C LEU A 388 -31.28 -20.43 2.64
N MET A 389 -30.74 -21.51 3.20
CA MET A 389 -29.29 -21.75 3.24
C MET A 389 -28.68 -21.75 1.83
N ASN A 390 -29.33 -22.45 0.89
CA ASN A 390 -28.86 -22.55 -0.50
C ASN A 390 -28.90 -21.20 -1.22
N LEU A 391 -29.88 -20.35 -0.91
CA LEU A 391 -29.94 -18.97 -1.40
C LEU A 391 -28.80 -18.13 -0.82
N ALA A 392 -28.55 -18.24 0.49
CA ALA A 392 -27.52 -17.48 1.17
C ALA A 392 -26.10 -17.85 0.72
N GLN A 393 -25.82 -19.14 0.51
CA GLN A 393 -24.57 -19.62 -0.07
C GLN A 393 -24.38 -19.08 -1.48
N TRP A 394 -25.43 -19.13 -2.32
CA TRP A 394 -25.38 -18.56 -3.66
C TRP A 394 -25.10 -17.06 -3.67
N LEU A 395 -25.73 -16.30 -2.77
CA LEU A 395 -25.48 -14.85 -2.59
C LEU A 395 -24.03 -14.60 -2.22
N SER A 396 -23.48 -15.34 -1.25
CA SER A 396 -22.09 -15.18 -0.83
C SER A 396 -21.07 -15.52 -1.93
N SER A 397 -21.32 -16.58 -2.72
CA SER A 397 -20.49 -16.87 -3.89
C SER A 397 -20.56 -15.75 -4.93
N GLY A 398 -21.74 -15.17 -5.16
CA GLY A 398 -21.92 -14.05 -6.09
C GLY A 398 -21.22 -12.78 -5.62
N GLU A 399 -21.34 -12.44 -4.33
CA GLU A 399 -20.65 -11.31 -3.70
C GLU A 399 -19.13 -11.46 -3.79
N GLN A 400 -18.60 -12.65 -3.51
CA GLN A 400 -17.17 -12.93 -3.65
C GLN A 400 -16.70 -12.77 -5.09
N LEU A 401 -17.48 -13.25 -6.05
CA LEU A 401 -17.15 -13.17 -7.47
C LEU A 401 -17.14 -11.70 -7.93
N VAL A 402 -18.19 -10.92 -7.65
CA VAL A 402 -18.27 -9.50 -8.03
C VAL A 402 -17.09 -8.68 -7.46
N HIS A 403 -16.67 -8.96 -6.22
CA HIS A 403 -15.59 -8.23 -5.53
C HIS A 403 -14.18 -8.80 -5.78
N SER A 404 -14.05 -9.87 -6.58
CA SER A 404 -12.74 -10.43 -6.87
C SER A 404 -11.87 -9.47 -7.68
N SER A 405 -10.62 -9.32 -7.26
CA SER A 405 -9.61 -8.52 -7.98
C SER A 405 -9.07 -9.30 -9.17
N ILE A 406 -8.85 -8.61 -10.29
CA ILE A 406 -8.23 -9.17 -11.49
C ILE A 406 -6.87 -8.48 -11.64
N ASP A 407 -5.81 -9.27 -11.83
CA ASP A 407 -4.49 -8.74 -12.15
C ASP A 407 -4.48 -8.33 -13.62
N ILE A 408 -4.40 -7.02 -13.86
CA ILE A 408 -4.48 -6.42 -15.20
C ILE A 408 -3.17 -5.68 -15.43
N ASN A 409 -2.43 -6.09 -16.45
CA ASN A 409 -1.16 -5.51 -16.82
C ASN A 409 -1.16 -5.11 -18.30
N ARG A 410 -0.78 -3.85 -18.57
CA ARG A 410 -0.67 -3.29 -19.93
C ARG A 410 0.42 -3.96 -20.77
N GLU A 411 1.54 -4.36 -20.17
CA GLU A 411 2.65 -5.03 -20.87
C GLU A 411 2.32 -6.48 -21.25
N LYS A 412 1.28 -7.06 -20.64
CA LYS A 412 0.80 -8.42 -20.92
C LYS A 412 -0.65 -8.38 -21.39
N ALA A 413 -0.95 -7.54 -22.39
CA ALA A 413 -2.31 -7.28 -22.83
C ALA A 413 -3.11 -8.55 -23.14
N LYS A 414 -2.47 -9.56 -23.76
CA LYS A 414 -3.09 -10.85 -24.09
C LYS A 414 -3.48 -11.67 -22.85
N HIS A 415 -2.65 -11.65 -21.81
CA HIS A 415 -2.94 -12.33 -20.55
C HIS A 415 -4.08 -11.63 -19.80
N SER A 416 -4.03 -10.29 -19.76
CA SER A 416 -5.08 -9.46 -19.18
C SER A 416 -6.43 -9.68 -19.86
N LEU A 417 -6.44 -9.78 -21.21
CA LEU A 417 -7.66 -10.08 -21.97
C LEU A 417 -8.25 -11.45 -21.60
N TRP A 418 -7.42 -12.49 -21.52
CA TRP A 418 -7.86 -13.83 -21.10
C TRP A 418 -8.43 -13.83 -19.68
N ALA A 419 -7.80 -13.10 -18.75
CA ALA A 419 -8.28 -12.99 -17.37
C ALA A 419 -9.64 -12.27 -17.31
N LEU A 420 -9.83 -11.22 -18.11
CA LEU A 420 -11.10 -10.52 -18.26
C LEU A 420 -12.20 -11.43 -18.82
N ASP A 421 -11.92 -12.15 -19.91
CA ASP A 421 -12.87 -13.10 -20.51
C ASP A 421 -13.28 -14.20 -19.53
N SER A 422 -12.30 -14.81 -18.85
CA SER A 422 -12.59 -15.84 -17.85
C SER A 422 -13.45 -15.30 -16.70
N MET A 423 -13.24 -14.05 -16.30
CA MET A 423 -14.01 -13.45 -15.21
C MET A 423 -15.44 -13.12 -15.63
N ILE A 424 -15.62 -12.57 -16.83
CA ILE A 424 -16.94 -12.31 -17.42
C ILE A 424 -17.72 -13.62 -17.55
N ASP A 425 -17.10 -14.68 -18.07
CA ASP A 425 -17.72 -16.00 -18.19
C ASP A 425 -18.17 -16.56 -16.85
N ASN A 426 -17.33 -16.44 -15.81
CA ASN A 426 -17.67 -16.91 -14.47
C ASN A 426 -18.86 -16.13 -13.89
N LEU A 427 -18.87 -14.80 -14.07
CA LEU A 427 -19.97 -13.94 -13.65
C LEU A 427 -21.27 -14.32 -14.39
N GLU A 428 -21.25 -14.42 -15.71
CA GLU A 428 -22.45 -14.76 -16.49
C GLU A 428 -22.99 -16.16 -16.14
N LYS A 429 -22.11 -17.14 -15.92
CA LYS A 429 -22.51 -18.49 -15.47
C LYS A 429 -23.20 -18.47 -14.10
N HIS A 430 -22.63 -17.75 -13.12
CA HIS A 430 -23.18 -17.68 -11.77
C HIS A 430 -24.56 -16.99 -11.76
N PHE A 431 -24.64 -15.82 -12.41
CA PHE A 431 -25.83 -14.97 -12.42
C PHE A 431 -26.94 -15.47 -13.36
N LYS A 432 -26.68 -16.46 -14.23
CA LYS A 432 -27.72 -17.16 -15.00
C LYS A 432 -28.84 -17.74 -14.13
N SER A 433 -28.49 -18.17 -12.90
CA SER A 433 -29.46 -18.74 -11.94
C SER A 433 -30.17 -17.70 -11.07
N MET A 434 -29.85 -16.41 -11.20
CA MET A 434 -30.43 -15.33 -10.39
C MET A 434 -31.98 -15.27 -10.41
N PRO A 435 -32.68 -15.45 -11.55
CA PRO A 435 -34.14 -15.42 -11.56
C PRO A 435 -34.76 -16.52 -10.69
N VAL A 436 -34.15 -17.70 -10.66
CA VAL A 436 -34.58 -18.84 -9.83
C VAL A 436 -34.39 -18.51 -8.35
N GLN A 437 -33.28 -17.86 -8.00
CA GLN A 437 -33.00 -17.45 -6.62
C GLN A 437 -33.97 -16.38 -6.14
N LYS A 438 -34.31 -15.41 -6.99
CA LYS A 438 -35.35 -14.39 -6.70
C LYS A 438 -36.70 -15.05 -6.45
N GLN A 439 -37.10 -15.99 -7.31
CA GLN A 439 -38.35 -16.72 -7.14
C GLN A 439 -38.39 -17.55 -5.84
N LYS A 440 -37.27 -18.15 -5.43
CA LYS A 440 -37.18 -18.87 -4.15
C LYS A 440 -37.41 -17.94 -2.95
N LEU A 441 -36.81 -16.75 -2.98
CA LEU A 441 -36.99 -15.74 -1.95
C LEU A 441 -38.43 -15.23 -1.93
N ASP A 442 -39.00 -14.92 -3.10
CA ASP A 442 -40.39 -14.46 -3.22
C ASP A 442 -41.35 -15.51 -2.64
N ARG A 443 -41.17 -16.80 -2.92
CA ARG A 443 -41.98 -17.87 -2.33
C ARG A 443 -41.84 -17.94 -0.80
N ALA A 444 -40.63 -17.77 -0.27
CA ALA A 444 -40.41 -17.74 1.18
C ALA A 444 -41.04 -16.51 1.85
N ILE A 445 -41.09 -15.37 1.15
CA ILE A 445 -41.76 -14.15 1.62
C ILE A 445 -43.29 -14.35 1.75
N HIS A 446 -43.88 -15.16 0.87
CA HIS A 446 -45.32 -15.46 0.90
C HIS A 446 -45.67 -16.62 1.86
N ASP A 447 -44.67 -17.28 2.48
CA ASP A 447 -44.88 -18.31 3.50
C ASP A 447 -44.80 -17.72 4.92
N ASP A 448 -45.96 -17.55 5.56
CA ASP A 448 -46.15 -16.96 6.91
C ASP A 448 -45.43 -17.72 8.05
N ARG A 449 -44.76 -18.85 7.77
CA ARG A 449 -43.98 -19.63 8.74
C ARG A 449 -42.61 -19.04 9.03
N VAL A 450 -42.03 -18.25 8.12
CA VAL A 450 -40.72 -17.61 8.29
C VAL A 450 -40.94 -16.13 8.59
N GLY A 451 -40.41 -15.65 9.71
CA GLY A 451 -40.54 -14.24 10.08
C GLY A 451 -39.89 -13.32 9.03
N ARG A 452 -40.62 -12.28 8.59
CA ARG A 452 -40.11 -11.21 7.69
C ARG A 452 -38.74 -10.65 8.10
N GLU A 453 -38.46 -10.63 9.40
CA GLU A 453 -37.18 -10.17 9.96
C GLU A 453 -35.96 -10.99 9.50
N LEU A 454 -36.14 -12.28 9.19
CA LEU A 454 -35.07 -13.16 8.67
C LEU A 454 -34.92 -13.06 7.15
N LEU A 455 -35.99 -12.68 6.44
CA LEU A 455 -36.01 -12.61 4.97
C LEU A 455 -35.56 -11.25 4.44
N ALA A 456 -35.86 -10.16 5.16
CA ALA A 456 -35.49 -8.80 4.75
C ALA A 456 -33.97 -8.61 4.49
N PRO A 457 -33.05 -9.19 5.29
CA PRO A 457 -31.62 -9.11 5.00
C PRO A 457 -31.21 -9.82 3.69
N LEU A 458 -31.84 -10.95 3.36
CA LEU A 458 -31.56 -11.69 2.11
C LEU A 458 -32.11 -10.94 0.90
N GLU A 459 -33.26 -10.27 1.04
CA GLU A 459 -33.87 -9.43 0.02
C GLU A 459 -33.00 -8.22 -0.33
N VAL A 460 -32.54 -7.49 0.70
CA VAL A 460 -31.63 -6.35 0.52
C VAL A 460 -30.33 -6.77 -0.16
N ARG A 461 -29.75 -7.92 0.24
CA ARG A 461 -28.53 -8.46 -0.39
C ARG A 461 -28.74 -8.85 -1.84
N LEU A 462 -29.82 -9.55 -2.14
CA LEU A 462 -30.12 -9.97 -3.51
C LEU A 462 -30.27 -8.76 -4.43
N GLN A 463 -30.96 -7.72 -3.96
CA GLN A 463 -31.11 -6.47 -4.71
C GLN A 463 -29.77 -5.75 -4.88
N ALA A 464 -29.01 -5.56 -3.80
CA ALA A 464 -27.69 -4.92 -3.85
C ALA A 464 -26.73 -5.67 -4.79
N LEU A 465 -26.68 -7.00 -4.70
CA LEU A 465 -25.85 -7.84 -5.56
C LEU A 465 -26.30 -7.75 -7.02
N SER A 466 -27.60 -7.61 -7.29
CA SER A 466 -28.11 -7.39 -8.65
C SER A 466 -27.62 -6.09 -9.26
N ASP A 467 -27.57 -5.03 -8.48
CA ASP A 467 -27.13 -3.72 -8.95
C ASP A 467 -25.60 -3.68 -9.11
N GLU A 468 -24.86 -4.26 -8.15
CA GLU A 468 -23.39 -4.38 -8.20
C GLU A 468 -22.92 -5.27 -9.37
N TYR A 469 -23.63 -6.35 -9.68
CA TYR A 469 -23.35 -7.20 -10.84
C TYR A 469 -23.45 -6.46 -12.16
N LYS A 470 -24.49 -5.63 -12.36
CA LYS A 470 -24.69 -4.85 -13.59
C LYS A 470 -23.51 -3.90 -13.82
N ILE A 471 -23.17 -3.11 -12.81
CA ILE A 471 -22.06 -2.16 -12.85
C ILE A 471 -20.75 -2.90 -13.13
N ARG A 472 -20.46 -3.96 -12.37
CA ARG A 472 -19.23 -4.75 -12.54
C ARG A 472 -19.13 -5.34 -13.94
N ARG A 473 -20.22 -5.87 -14.48
CA ARG A 473 -20.26 -6.45 -15.83
C ARG A 473 -19.98 -5.40 -16.90
N GLU A 474 -20.61 -4.24 -16.83
CA GLU A 474 -20.38 -3.13 -17.77
C GLU A 474 -18.92 -2.66 -17.74
N THR A 475 -18.36 -2.46 -16.54
CA THR A 475 -16.94 -2.11 -16.38
C THR A 475 -16.03 -3.16 -17.02
N LEU A 476 -16.26 -4.45 -16.76
CA LEU A 476 -15.43 -5.52 -17.33
C LEU A 476 -15.57 -5.62 -18.86
N LEU A 477 -16.76 -5.38 -19.41
CA LEU A 477 -16.96 -5.37 -20.86
C LEU A 477 -16.21 -4.22 -21.53
N LEU A 478 -16.20 -3.03 -20.91
CA LEU A 478 -15.44 -1.88 -21.40
C LEU A 478 -13.94 -2.17 -21.37
N LEU A 479 -13.43 -2.68 -20.25
CA LEU A 479 -12.03 -3.10 -20.13
C LEU A 479 -11.67 -4.17 -21.15
N ARG A 480 -12.54 -5.16 -21.36
CA ARG A 480 -12.33 -6.19 -22.38
C ARG A 480 -12.20 -5.57 -23.78
N ALA A 481 -13.10 -4.64 -24.14
CA ALA A 481 -13.05 -3.96 -25.44
C ALA A 481 -11.73 -3.18 -25.62
N HIS A 482 -11.31 -2.42 -24.60
CA HIS A 482 -10.03 -1.72 -24.60
C HIS A 482 -8.84 -2.66 -24.80
N TYR A 483 -8.78 -3.76 -24.03
CA TYR A 483 -7.69 -4.74 -24.14
C TYR A 483 -7.68 -5.50 -25.47
N ARG A 484 -8.83 -5.70 -26.14
CA ARG A 484 -8.87 -6.27 -27.50
C ARG A 484 -8.15 -5.36 -28.51
N ILE A 485 -8.33 -4.05 -28.39
CA ILE A 485 -7.62 -3.07 -29.23
C ILE A 485 -6.11 -3.13 -28.94
N LEU A 486 -5.72 -3.07 -27.67
CA LEU A 486 -4.30 -3.13 -27.29
C LEU A 486 -3.61 -4.42 -27.76
N VAL A 487 -4.26 -5.57 -27.64
CA VAL A 487 -3.72 -6.85 -28.13
C VAL A 487 -3.48 -6.79 -29.65
N PHE A 488 -4.44 -6.26 -30.41
CA PHE A 488 -4.27 -6.11 -31.85
C PHE A 488 -3.12 -5.16 -32.21
N VAL A 489 -3.04 -4.01 -31.54
CA VAL A 489 -1.93 -3.03 -31.72
C VAL A 489 -0.58 -3.68 -31.42
N GLU A 490 -0.48 -4.43 -30.32
CA GLU A 490 0.76 -5.10 -29.90
C GLU A 490 1.15 -6.23 -30.87
N GLU A 491 0.20 -7.04 -31.33
CA GLU A 491 0.46 -8.11 -32.29
C GLU A 491 0.89 -7.56 -33.66
N LEU A 492 0.28 -6.46 -34.12
CA LEU A 492 0.66 -5.79 -35.36
C LEU A 492 2.06 -5.15 -35.24
N GLY A 493 2.35 -4.48 -34.13
CA GLY A 493 3.68 -3.92 -33.84
C GLY A 493 4.78 -4.99 -33.84
N LYS A 494 4.54 -6.12 -33.18
CA LYS A 494 5.48 -7.27 -33.18
C LYS A 494 5.75 -7.81 -34.58
N LYS A 495 4.70 -7.95 -35.42
CA LYS A 495 4.89 -8.35 -36.83
C LYS A 495 5.77 -7.35 -37.58
N MET A 496 5.53 -6.06 -37.41
CA MET A 496 6.30 -4.99 -38.06
C MET A 496 7.77 -5.01 -37.63
N ASP A 497 8.06 -5.25 -36.36
CA ASP A 497 9.45 -5.36 -35.88
C ASP A 497 10.17 -6.59 -36.45
N ILE A 498 9.46 -7.71 -36.60
CA ILE A 498 9.99 -8.91 -37.28
C ILE A 498 10.31 -8.58 -38.75
N TRP A 499 9.41 -7.90 -39.46
CA TRP A 499 9.64 -7.55 -40.86
C TRP A 499 10.85 -6.63 -41.07
N LYS A 500 11.06 -5.67 -40.15
CA LYS A 500 12.27 -4.81 -40.14
C LYS A 500 13.57 -5.58 -39.87
N SER A 501 13.48 -6.73 -39.21
CA SER A 501 14.64 -7.53 -38.80
C SER A 501 15.22 -8.44 -39.89
N ALA A 502 14.75 -8.33 -41.13
CA ALA A 502 15.20 -9.15 -42.25
C ALA A 502 16.72 -9.13 -42.45
N GLU A 503 17.35 -10.30 -42.41
CA GLU A 503 18.81 -10.46 -42.52
C GLU A 503 19.28 -10.84 -43.93
N SER A 504 18.36 -10.98 -44.88
CA SER A 504 18.67 -11.33 -46.26
C SER A 504 17.58 -10.85 -47.23
N PHE A 505 17.93 -10.80 -48.53
CA PHE A 505 16.99 -10.48 -49.60
C PHE A 505 15.79 -11.45 -49.62
N SER A 506 16.03 -12.77 -49.48
CA SER A 506 14.98 -13.78 -49.50
C SER A 506 14.02 -13.65 -48.31
N ALA A 507 14.56 -13.41 -47.10
CA ALA A 507 13.74 -13.17 -45.92
C ALA A 507 12.87 -11.91 -46.09
N LEU A 508 13.43 -10.83 -46.66
CA LEU A 508 12.70 -9.60 -46.90
C LEU A 508 11.60 -9.75 -47.96
N GLN A 509 11.82 -10.54 -49.01
CA GLN A 509 10.75 -10.88 -49.97
C GLN A 509 9.60 -11.65 -49.30
N GLN A 510 9.92 -12.58 -48.42
CA GLN A 510 8.92 -13.31 -47.63
C GLN A 510 8.12 -12.35 -46.74
N TRP A 511 8.80 -11.43 -46.05
CA TRP A 511 8.12 -10.44 -45.19
C TRP A 511 7.29 -9.43 -45.96
N LEU A 512 7.71 -9.01 -47.15
CA LEU A 512 6.88 -8.15 -48.01
C LEU A 512 5.61 -8.89 -48.48
N THR A 513 5.71 -10.20 -48.72
CA THR A 513 4.54 -11.03 -49.05
C THR A 513 3.58 -11.13 -47.87
N GLU A 514 4.10 -11.36 -46.65
CA GLU A 514 3.28 -11.36 -45.43
C GLU A 514 2.68 -9.98 -45.11
N TYR A 515 3.42 -8.90 -45.35
CA TYR A 515 2.90 -7.52 -45.24
C TYR A 515 1.69 -7.32 -46.16
N ASN A 516 1.80 -7.72 -47.44
CA ASN A 516 0.71 -7.57 -48.41
C ASN A 516 -0.54 -8.36 -47.98
N LYS A 517 -0.36 -9.60 -47.48
CA LYS A 517 -1.48 -10.40 -46.92
C LYS A 517 -2.13 -9.73 -45.71
N GLU A 518 -1.35 -9.06 -44.86
CA GLU A 518 -1.91 -8.34 -43.72
C GLU A 518 -2.61 -7.05 -44.16
N ALA A 519 -2.07 -6.36 -45.17
CA ALA A 519 -2.68 -5.16 -45.76
C ALA A 519 -4.02 -5.46 -46.44
N GLU A 520 -4.18 -6.63 -47.07
CA GLU A 520 -5.45 -7.11 -47.63
C GLU A 520 -6.56 -7.23 -46.57
N LYS A 521 -6.21 -7.49 -45.31
CA LYS A 521 -7.18 -7.53 -44.20
C LYS A 521 -7.64 -6.15 -43.76
N VAL A 522 -7.02 -5.09 -44.28
CA VAL A 522 -7.27 -3.68 -43.95
C VAL A 522 -7.29 -3.45 -42.43
N PRO A 523 -6.12 -3.47 -41.76
CA PRO A 523 -6.01 -3.36 -40.30
C PRO A 523 -6.75 -2.15 -39.71
N GLU A 524 -6.81 -1.05 -40.45
CA GLU A 524 -7.55 0.16 -40.09
C GLU A 524 -9.06 -0.08 -39.94
N ASN A 525 -9.67 -0.86 -40.84
CA ASN A 525 -11.10 -1.20 -40.75
C ASN A 525 -11.38 -2.12 -39.56
N HIS A 526 -10.45 -3.03 -39.26
CA HIS A 526 -10.57 -3.87 -38.06
C HIS A 526 -10.50 -3.03 -36.78
N LEU A 527 -9.54 -2.11 -36.68
CA LEU A 527 -9.42 -1.18 -35.56
C LEU A 527 -10.65 -0.27 -35.44
N ARG A 528 -11.18 0.27 -36.54
CA ARG A 528 -12.44 1.03 -36.55
C ARG A 528 -13.61 0.21 -36.01
N THR A 529 -13.69 -1.07 -36.38
CA THR A 529 -14.73 -1.98 -35.89
C THR A 529 -14.59 -2.18 -34.38
N LEU A 530 -13.38 -2.44 -33.88
CA LEU A 530 -13.13 -2.59 -32.44
C LEU A 530 -13.40 -1.31 -31.64
N LEU A 531 -13.07 -0.15 -32.19
CA LEU A 531 -13.38 1.16 -31.58
C LEU A 531 -14.90 1.42 -31.55
N ALA A 532 -15.63 1.04 -32.60
CA ALA A 532 -17.08 1.10 -32.61
C ALA A 532 -17.69 0.15 -31.57
N GLU A 533 -17.21 -1.09 -31.47
CA GLU A 533 -17.61 -2.05 -30.42
C GLU A 533 -17.37 -1.49 -29.01
N MET A 534 -16.23 -0.82 -28.79
CA MET A 534 -15.92 -0.20 -27.49
C MET A 534 -16.88 0.95 -27.17
N ARG A 535 -17.26 1.76 -28.17
CA ARG A 535 -18.19 2.88 -28.01
C ARG A 535 -19.59 2.43 -27.63
N GLU A 536 -20.08 1.33 -28.20
CA GLU A 536 -21.41 0.77 -27.89
C GLU A 536 -21.52 0.25 -26.44
N VAL A 537 -20.39 -0.06 -25.81
CA VAL A 537 -20.33 -0.59 -24.43
C VAL A 537 -20.31 0.53 -23.37
N ILE A 538 -20.11 1.79 -23.77
CA ILE A 538 -20.04 2.93 -22.84
C ILE A 538 -21.43 3.19 -22.25
N PRO A 539 -21.60 3.11 -20.90
CA PRO A 539 -22.90 3.31 -20.27
C PRO A 539 -23.42 4.76 -20.44
N ALA A 540 -24.64 4.92 -20.98
CA ALA A 540 -25.26 6.24 -21.17
C ALA A 540 -25.67 6.92 -19.83
N GLU A 541 -25.86 6.14 -18.77
CA GLU A 541 -26.52 6.58 -17.53
C GLU A 541 -25.56 6.93 -16.37
N SER A 542 -24.29 6.48 -16.41
CA SER A 542 -23.35 6.64 -15.29
C SER A 542 -22.29 7.73 -15.54
N GLU A 543 -22.51 8.92 -15.00
CA GLU A 543 -21.66 10.11 -15.22
C GLU A 543 -20.18 9.91 -14.83
N SER A 544 -19.90 9.16 -13.76
CA SER A 544 -18.52 8.88 -13.31
C SER A 544 -17.78 7.89 -14.22
N LEU A 545 -18.50 6.90 -14.76
CA LEU A 545 -17.91 5.91 -15.69
C LEU A 545 -17.68 6.51 -17.08
N LYS A 546 -18.43 7.56 -17.44
CA LYS A 546 -18.24 8.28 -18.72
C LYS A 546 -16.86 8.91 -18.81
N VAL A 547 -16.42 9.67 -17.80
CA VAL A 547 -15.13 10.37 -17.83
C VAL A 547 -13.95 9.39 -17.96
N GLU A 548 -13.94 8.31 -17.18
CA GLU A 548 -12.90 7.27 -17.28
C GLU A 548 -12.97 6.52 -18.63
N SER A 549 -14.17 6.28 -19.15
CA SER A 549 -14.35 5.63 -20.45
C SER A 549 -13.91 6.51 -21.62
N GLU A 550 -14.11 7.83 -21.55
CA GLU A 550 -13.69 8.80 -22.55
C GLU A 550 -12.16 8.88 -22.62
N GLN A 551 -11.49 8.95 -21.47
CA GLN A 551 -10.03 8.88 -21.43
C GLN A 551 -9.50 7.56 -22.02
N SER A 552 -10.10 6.43 -21.66
CA SER A 552 -9.71 5.12 -22.19
C SER A 552 -9.96 5.00 -23.70
N MET A 553 -11.01 5.63 -24.21
CA MET A 553 -11.30 5.73 -25.64
C MET A 553 -10.26 6.58 -26.37
N ASP A 554 -9.89 7.73 -25.83
CA ASP A 554 -8.88 8.61 -26.42
C ASP A 554 -7.52 7.93 -26.52
N GLU A 555 -7.13 7.19 -25.48
CA GLU A 555 -5.92 6.37 -25.47
C GLU A 555 -5.96 5.28 -26.55
N ALA A 556 -7.09 4.57 -26.68
CA ALA A 556 -7.27 3.53 -27.68
C ALA A 556 -7.26 4.10 -29.11
N HIS A 557 -7.92 5.26 -29.34
CA HIS A 557 -7.90 5.97 -30.60
C HIS A 557 -6.49 6.41 -30.99
N THR A 558 -5.74 6.96 -30.04
CA THR A 558 -4.37 7.41 -30.26
C THR A 558 -3.48 6.23 -30.66
N ALA A 559 -3.53 5.13 -29.91
CA ALA A 559 -2.76 3.93 -30.21
C ALA A 559 -3.12 3.31 -31.56
N ALA A 560 -4.42 3.26 -31.90
CA ALA A 560 -4.89 2.75 -33.19
C ALA A 560 -4.42 3.60 -34.37
N ASN A 561 -4.47 4.93 -34.25
CA ASN A 561 -4.02 5.85 -35.29
C ASN A 561 -2.50 5.77 -35.49
N GLU A 562 -1.75 5.71 -34.39
CA GLU A 562 -0.29 5.61 -34.43
C GLU A 562 0.16 4.33 -35.13
N ILE A 563 -0.35 3.16 -34.73
CA ILE A 563 0.06 1.89 -35.35
C ILE A 563 -0.37 1.80 -36.82
N THR A 564 -1.54 2.36 -37.17
CA THR A 564 -2.03 2.38 -38.55
C THR A 564 -1.13 3.22 -39.44
N THR A 565 -0.73 4.40 -38.95
CA THR A 565 0.20 5.29 -39.66
C THR A 565 1.54 4.58 -39.89
N GLN A 566 2.11 4.01 -38.82
CA GLN A 566 3.37 3.27 -38.91
C GLN A 566 3.28 2.06 -39.85
N PHE A 567 2.14 1.36 -39.88
CA PHE A 567 1.91 0.20 -40.75
C PHE A 567 1.91 0.57 -42.24
N TYR A 568 1.27 1.67 -42.62
CA TYR A 568 1.26 2.09 -44.03
C TYR A 568 2.60 2.72 -44.46
N GLU A 569 3.28 3.44 -43.57
CA GLU A 569 4.64 3.92 -43.80
C GLU A 569 5.65 2.77 -43.96
N MET A 570 5.39 1.63 -43.31
CA MET A 570 6.23 0.43 -43.37
C MET A 570 6.46 -0.07 -44.79
N ARG A 571 5.45 0.06 -45.65
CA ARG A 571 5.55 -0.43 -47.03
C ARG A 571 6.71 0.21 -47.77
N LYS A 572 6.76 1.53 -47.75
CA LYS A 572 7.82 2.31 -48.40
C LYS A 572 9.18 1.95 -47.83
N PHE A 573 9.26 1.79 -46.51
CA PHE A 573 10.47 1.36 -45.83
C PHE A 573 10.96 -0.03 -46.29
N LEU A 574 10.07 -1.02 -46.36
CA LEU A 574 10.41 -2.37 -46.80
C LEU A 574 10.80 -2.42 -48.29
N GLU A 575 10.14 -1.65 -49.15
CA GLU A 575 10.47 -1.53 -50.58
C GLU A 575 11.86 -0.89 -50.79
N GLU A 576 12.17 0.19 -50.07
CA GLU A 576 13.51 0.81 -50.08
C GLU A 576 14.58 -0.17 -49.58
N LEU A 577 14.28 -0.92 -48.51
CA LEU A 577 15.21 -1.90 -47.95
C LEU A 577 15.43 -3.08 -48.91
N LEU A 578 14.40 -3.49 -49.65
CA LEU A 578 14.48 -4.56 -50.64
C LEU A 578 15.40 -4.18 -51.79
N GLN A 579 15.31 -2.93 -52.25
CA GLN A 579 16.17 -2.41 -53.31
C GLN A 579 17.65 -2.39 -52.87
N LEU A 580 17.93 -1.95 -51.65
CA LEU A 580 19.29 -1.97 -51.10
C LEU A 580 19.85 -3.40 -50.98
N TRP A 581 19.04 -4.35 -50.51
CA TRP A 581 19.44 -5.76 -50.45
C TRP A 581 19.70 -6.35 -51.85
N LYS A 582 18.87 -6.00 -52.84
CA LYS A 582 19.05 -6.43 -54.23
C LYS A 582 20.38 -5.93 -54.81
N GLU A 583 20.71 -4.67 -54.56
CA GLU A 583 21.99 -4.08 -54.98
C GLU A 583 23.17 -4.76 -54.29
N PHE A 584 23.06 -4.99 -52.97
CA PHE A 584 24.09 -5.69 -52.21
C PHE A 584 24.33 -7.11 -52.72
N GLU A 585 23.27 -7.91 -52.94
CA GLU A 585 23.41 -9.28 -53.46
C GLU A 585 23.97 -9.33 -54.90
N SER A 586 23.60 -8.36 -55.74
CA SER A 586 24.13 -8.23 -57.09
C SER A 586 25.64 -7.96 -57.08
N GLU A 587 26.10 -6.98 -56.29
CA GLU A 587 27.54 -6.68 -56.18
C GLU A 587 28.31 -7.79 -55.45
N ALA A 588 27.69 -8.45 -54.46
CA ALA A 588 28.28 -9.59 -53.75
C ALA A 588 28.50 -10.78 -54.70
N SER A 589 27.52 -11.09 -55.56
CA SER A 589 27.63 -12.16 -56.54
C SER A 589 28.74 -11.89 -57.57
N LYS A 590 28.91 -10.63 -58.01
CA LYS A 590 30.07 -10.23 -58.82
C LYS A 590 31.35 -10.49 -58.05
N MET A 591 31.49 -9.95 -56.83
CA MET A 591 32.67 -10.12 -55.98
C MET A 591 33.04 -11.60 -55.80
N ASP A 592 32.07 -12.47 -55.51
CA ASP A 592 32.31 -13.91 -55.38
C ASP A 592 32.83 -14.54 -56.68
N THR A 593 32.25 -14.18 -57.83
CA THR A 593 32.68 -14.67 -59.15
C THR A 593 34.12 -14.25 -59.45
N TYR A 594 34.48 -12.99 -59.16
CA TYR A 594 35.84 -12.49 -59.31
C TYR A 594 36.78 -13.23 -58.34
N LEU A 595 36.47 -13.29 -57.04
CA LEU A 595 37.34 -13.95 -56.05
C LEU A 595 37.60 -15.42 -56.38
N ILE A 596 36.59 -16.19 -56.79
CA ILE A 596 36.75 -17.60 -57.21
C ILE A 596 37.71 -17.71 -58.39
N ARG A 597 37.62 -16.78 -59.37
CA ARG A 597 38.52 -16.75 -60.52
C ARG A 597 39.97 -16.46 -60.12
N TYR A 598 40.21 -15.46 -59.28
CA TYR A 598 41.57 -15.11 -58.82
C TYR A 598 42.17 -16.19 -57.91
N GLU A 599 41.38 -16.82 -57.05
CA GLU A 599 41.79 -17.97 -56.22
C GLU A 599 42.23 -19.15 -57.10
N ARG A 600 41.56 -19.38 -58.23
CA ARG A 600 41.90 -20.44 -59.20
C ARG A 600 43.11 -20.09 -60.06
N GLU A 601 43.21 -18.85 -60.53
CA GLU A 601 44.25 -18.40 -61.47
C GLU A 601 45.55 -17.94 -60.78
N LYS A 602 45.56 -17.79 -59.43
CA LYS A 602 46.69 -17.30 -58.61
C LYS A 602 47.30 -15.99 -59.15
N ARG A 603 46.45 -15.07 -59.60
CA ARG A 603 46.86 -13.77 -60.13
C ARG A 603 46.97 -12.72 -59.02
N ASN A 604 47.82 -11.70 -59.26
CA ASN A 604 47.87 -10.50 -58.43
C ASN A 604 46.54 -9.75 -58.50
N ILE A 605 46.18 -9.07 -57.41
CA ILE A 605 44.90 -8.35 -57.28
C ILE A 605 44.91 -7.07 -58.13
N ASP A 606 43.89 -6.92 -58.97
CA ASP A 606 43.69 -5.74 -59.81
C ASP A 606 42.82 -4.67 -59.11
N GLU A 607 42.85 -3.45 -59.64
CA GLU A 607 42.15 -2.28 -59.09
C GLU A 607 40.61 -2.45 -59.06
N GLU A 608 40.07 -3.30 -59.93
CA GLU A 608 38.64 -3.60 -60.05
C GLU A 608 38.07 -4.31 -58.80
N ILE A 609 38.82 -5.19 -58.14
CA ILE A 609 38.39 -5.85 -56.89
C ILE A 609 38.31 -4.84 -55.74
N ARG A 610 39.25 -3.88 -55.68
CA ARG A 610 39.24 -2.84 -54.64
C ARG A 610 38.02 -1.92 -54.82
N PHE A 611 37.74 -1.51 -56.04
CA PHE A 611 36.56 -0.71 -56.36
C PHE A 611 35.24 -1.43 -56.01
N LEU A 612 35.14 -2.73 -56.31
CA LEU A 612 33.96 -3.53 -55.94
C LEU A 612 33.81 -3.67 -54.41
N LEU A 613 34.91 -3.80 -53.68
CA LEU A 613 34.88 -3.85 -52.21
C LEU A 613 34.40 -2.52 -51.63
N ASP A 614 34.95 -1.39 -52.08
CA ASP A 614 34.54 -0.05 -51.61
C ASP A 614 33.05 0.19 -51.85
N ARG A 615 32.55 -0.24 -53.02
CA ARG A 615 31.11 -0.15 -53.35
C ARG A 615 30.25 -1.04 -52.46
N LEU A 616 30.68 -2.27 -52.20
CA LEU A 616 30.00 -3.19 -51.28
C LEU A 616 29.99 -2.67 -49.84
N GLU A 617 31.06 -2.04 -49.39
CA GLU A 617 31.16 -1.40 -48.08
C GLU A 617 30.21 -0.21 -47.98
N ALA A 618 30.15 0.65 -49.01
CA ALA A 618 29.22 1.78 -49.04
C ALA A 618 27.75 1.34 -49.00
N ILE A 619 27.37 0.30 -49.76
CA ILE A 619 26.01 -0.28 -49.73
C ILE A 619 25.75 -0.95 -48.38
N GLY A 620 26.72 -1.71 -47.86
CA GLY A 620 26.65 -2.38 -46.56
C GLY A 620 26.48 -1.41 -45.39
N ASP A 621 27.14 -0.25 -45.42
CA ASP A 621 26.98 0.81 -44.44
C ASP A 621 25.58 1.44 -44.50
N ASN A 622 25.04 1.64 -45.70
CA ASN A 622 23.69 2.18 -45.89
C ASN A 622 22.62 1.20 -45.41
N LEU A 623 22.77 -0.10 -45.72
CA LEU A 623 21.96 -1.17 -45.15
C LEU A 623 22.11 -1.23 -43.62
N GLY A 624 23.33 -1.13 -43.10
CA GLY A 624 23.62 -1.16 -41.66
C GLY A 624 22.90 -0.04 -40.89
N LYS A 625 22.76 1.16 -41.49
CA LYS A 625 22.02 2.29 -40.90
C LYS A 625 20.50 2.06 -40.86
N ARG A 626 19.97 1.25 -41.76
CA ARG A 626 18.53 1.03 -41.95
C ARG A 626 18.03 -0.34 -41.47
N THR A 627 18.90 -1.17 -40.91
CA THR A 627 18.58 -2.53 -40.45
C THR A 627 18.84 -2.72 -38.96
N THR A 628 18.34 -3.84 -38.42
CA THR A 628 18.58 -4.24 -37.03
C THR A 628 20.05 -4.60 -36.76
N PRO A 629 20.50 -4.60 -35.49
CA PRO A 629 21.86 -5.00 -35.14
C PRO A 629 22.24 -6.40 -35.62
N SER A 630 21.29 -7.35 -35.63
CA SER A 630 21.50 -8.72 -36.10
C SER A 630 21.81 -8.75 -37.60
N ALA A 631 20.96 -8.13 -38.41
CA ALA A 631 21.16 -7.99 -39.86
C ALA A 631 22.48 -7.25 -40.18
N ARG A 632 22.82 -6.20 -39.42
CA ARG A 632 24.10 -5.50 -39.53
C ARG A 632 25.29 -6.43 -39.23
N GLY A 633 25.15 -7.32 -38.24
CA GLY A 633 26.13 -8.37 -37.95
C GLY A 633 26.37 -9.30 -39.14
N THR A 634 25.29 -9.75 -39.79
CA THR A 634 25.36 -10.59 -41.00
C THR A 634 26.06 -9.88 -42.16
N ILE A 635 25.75 -8.61 -42.39
CA ILE A 635 26.41 -7.78 -43.42
C ILE A 635 27.91 -7.65 -43.13
N ASN A 636 28.27 -7.28 -41.89
CA ASN A 636 29.65 -7.11 -41.46
C ASN A 636 30.46 -8.42 -41.54
N ALA A 637 29.83 -9.56 -41.23
CA ALA A 637 30.46 -10.87 -41.36
C ALA A 637 30.79 -11.19 -42.83
N ARG A 638 29.88 -10.88 -43.78
CA ARG A 638 30.11 -11.04 -45.21
C ARG A 638 31.22 -10.12 -45.72
N LEU A 639 31.17 -8.83 -45.39
CA LEU A 639 32.23 -7.88 -45.75
C LEU A 639 33.60 -8.28 -45.16
N GLY A 640 33.62 -8.73 -43.91
CA GLY A 640 34.82 -9.24 -43.25
C GLY A 640 35.36 -10.54 -43.89
N SER A 641 34.50 -11.36 -44.49
CA SER A 641 34.92 -12.52 -45.29
C SER A 641 35.64 -12.08 -46.57
N TYR A 642 35.07 -11.12 -47.31
CA TYR A 642 35.71 -10.58 -48.51
C TYR A 642 37.05 -9.92 -48.22
N ARG A 643 37.14 -9.09 -47.17
CA ARG A 643 38.41 -8.47 -46.73
C ARG A 643 39.49 -9.51 -46.47
N ARG A 644 39.15 -10.60 -45.77
CA ARG A 644 40.09 -11.69 -45.48
C ARG A 644 40.55 -12.40 -46.75
N ARG A 645 39.63 -12.79 -47.63
CA ARG A 645 39.95 -13.45 -48.90
C ARG A 645 40.86 -12.58 -49.79
N ILE A 646 40.56 -11.29 -49.89
CA ILE A 646 41.39 -10.31 -50.63
C ILE A 646 42.78 -10.17 -49.99
N HIS A 647 42.86 -10.09 -48.67
CA HIS A 647 44.14 -10.03 -47.95
C HIS A 647 44.97 -11.32 -48.13
N ASP A 648 44.34 -12.49 -48.12
CA ASP A 648 45.03 -13.78 -48.31
C ASP A 648 45.57 -13.93 -49.73
N LEU A 649 44.83 -13.45 -50.74
CA LEU A 649 45.30 -13.33 -52.12
C LEU A 649 46.43 -12.32 -52.30
N SER A 650 46.58 -11.36 -51.37
CA SER A 650 47.66 -10.36 -51.38
C SER A 650 48.98 -10.88 -50.80
N ARG A 651 48.99 -12.04 -50.14
CA ARG A 651 50.19 -12.59 -49.50
C ARG A 651 51.05 -13.38 -50.51
N PRO A 652 52.36 -13.16 -50.57
CA PRO A 652 53.24 -13.98 -51.40
C PRO A 652 53.23 -15.44 -50.93
N ILE A 653 53.12 -16.37 -51.88
CA ILE A 653 53.00 -17.82 -51.62
C ILE A 653 54.33 -18.33 -51.04
N GLY A 654 54.39 -18.42 -49.71
CA GLY A 654 55.48 -19.02 -48.96
C GLY A 654 54.98 -20.15 -48.07
N GLY A 655 55.23 -21.40 -48.50
CA GLY A 655 55.54 -22.52 -47.62
C GLY A 655 54.42 -23.19 -46.81
N ARG A 656 54.08 -24.41 -47.28
CA ARG A 656 53.80 -25.63 -46.49
C ARG A 656 52.38 -25.86 -45.97
N LEU A 657 51.71 -26.77 -46.68
CA LEU A 657 50.57 -27.58 -46.26
C LEU A 657 50.84 -28.36 -44.96
N VAL A 658 49.91 -28.29 -44.02
CA VAL A 658 49.58 -29.42 -43.13
C VAL A 658 48.06 -29.53 -43.09
N VAL A 659 47.56 -30.57 -43.75
CA VAL A 659 46.16 -31.02 -43.72
C VAL A 659 46.02 -31.91 -42.49
N ASN A 660 45.12 -31.54 -41.56
CA ASN A 660 44.57 -32.49 -40.60
C ASN A 660 43.07 -32.63 -40.90
N ILE A 661 42.75 -33.67 -41.66
CA ILE A 661 41.43 -34.30 -41.71
C ILE A 661 41.47 -35.39 -40.65
N HIS A 662 40.46 -35.48 -39.79
CA HIS A 662 39.97 -36.70 -39.14
C HIS A 662 38.51 -36.45 -38.67
N PRO A 663 37.68 -37.48 -38.45
CA PRO A 663 36.49 -37.73 -39.27
C PRO A 663 35.17 -37.71 -38.48
N ALA A 664 34.06 -37.86 -39.22
CA ALA A 664 32.71 -38.00 -38.71
C ALA A 664 32.39 -39.37 -38.10
N GLY A 665 31.47 -39.36 -37.12
CA GLY A 665 30.47 -40.41 -36.83
C GLY A 665 30.55 -41.06 -35.44
N PRO A 666 29.49 -41.76 -34.97
CA PRO A 666 28.07 -41.61 -35.28
C PRO A 666 27.10 -41.81 -34.07
N ALA A 667 25.80 -41.61 -34.35
CA ALA A 667 24.62 -42.28 -33.77
C ALA A 667 24.20 -42.02 -32.29
N SER A 668 22.98 -41.51 -32.12
CA SER A 668 21.90 -42.36 -31.60
C SER A 668 20.52 -41.82 -31.94
N SER A 669 19.67 -42.79 -32.26
CA SER A 669 18.32 -42.77 -32.77
C SER A 669 17.25 -42.68 -31.69
N SER A 670 16.06 -42.18 -32.07
CA SER A 670 14.69 -42.58 -31.68
C SER A 670 13.83 -41.33 -31.46
N SER A 671 12.55 -41.23 -31.83
CA SER A 671 11.65 -42.08 -32.59
C SER A 671 10.41 -41.23 -32.91
N SER A 672 9.88 -41.39 -34.11
CA SER A 672 8.63 -40.79 -34.58
C SER A 672 7.39 -41.54 -34.10
N LYS A 673 6.29 -40.82 -33.85
CA LYS A 673 4.92 -40.99 -34.41
C LYS A 673 3.74 -40.87 -33.41
N SER A 674 2.79 -40.02 -33.84
CA SER A 674 1.32 -40.18 -33.90
C SER A 674 0.46 -40.30 -32.63
N ALA A 675 -0.58 -39.45 -32.59
CA ALA A 675 -1.87 -39.62 -31.92
C ALA A 675 -2.89 -40.35 -32.85
N PRO A 676 -4.19 -40.48 -32.49
CA PRO A 676 -4.87 -41.10 -31.33
C PRO A 676 -5.80 -42.27 -31.79
N PRO A 677 -6.74 -42.80 -30.96
CA PRO A 677 -8.15 -42.35 -31.12
C PRO A 677 -9.05 -42.42 -29.84
N LEU A 678 -10.26 -41.83 -29.98
CA LEU A 678 -11.45 -41.86 -29.11
C LEU A 678 -12.08 -43.26 -28.94
N PRO A 679 -13.02 -43.43 -27.97
CA PRO A 679 -14.44 -43.49 -28.35
C PRO A 679 -15.44 -42.83 -27.36
N SER A 680 -16.63 -42.53 -27.86
CA SER A 680 -17.94 -42.33 -27.17
C SER A 680 -18.95 -43.30 -27.84
N PRO A 681 -20.28 -43.40 -27.53
CA PRO A 681 -21.13 -42.75 -26.50
C PRO A 681 -22.18 -43.71 -25.83
N GLN A 682 -23.18 -43.12 -25.14
CA GLN A 682 -24.47 -43.66 -24.63
C GLN A 682 -24.43 -44.21 -23.18
N GLN A 683 -25.36 -43.93 -22.27
CA GLN A 683 -26.81 -43.76 -22.43
C GLN A 683 -27.43 -42.91 -21.30
N SER A 684 -28.58 -42.33 -21.63
CA SER A 684 -29.54 -41.52 -20.88
C SER A 684 -30.13 -42.16 -19.61
N LEU A 685 -30.55 -41.32 -18.65
CA LEU A 685 -31.80 -41.52 -17.90
C LEU A 685 -32.38 -40.15 -17.49
N THR A 686 -33.51 -39.83 -18.10
CA THR A 686 -34.49 -38.83 -17.69
C THR A 686 -35.34 -39.37 -16.53
N SER A 687 -35.62 -38.54 -15.51
CA SER A 687 -36.95 -38.38 -14.86
C SER A 687 -36.81 -37.86 -13.43
N GLY A 688 -37.67 -36.90 -13.03
CA GLY A 688 -37.88 -36.58 -11.62
C GLY A 688 -38.23 -35.12 -11.34
N ILE A 689 -39.28 -34.60 -11.96
CA ILE A 689 -40.14 -33.58 -11.35
C ILE A 689 -40.91 -34.30 -10.22
N ASP A 690 -41.16 -33.57 -9.13
CA ASP A 690 -41.90 -33.94 -7.91
C ASP A 690 -41.09 -34.57 -6.76
N GLU A 691 -40.64 -33.69 -5.85
CA GLU A 691 -40.84 -33.90 -4.41
C GLU A 691 -40.90 -32.55 -3.68
N LEU A 692 -41.93 -31.77 -4.02
CA LEU A 692 -42.53 -30.78 -3.12
C LEU A 692 -43.41 -31.55 -2.13
N SER A 693 -42.85 -32.03 -1.03
CA SER A 693 -43.61 -32.22 0.21
C SER A 693 -42.67 -32.47 1.37
N SER A 694 -42.29 -31.39 2.06
CA SER A 694 -42.50 -31.23 3.50
C SER A 694 -41.43 -30.34 4.11
N ILE A 695 -41.86 -29.16 4.55
CA ILE A 695 -41.26 -28.44 5.67
C ILE A 695 -41.57 -29.26 6.93
N SER A 696 -41.03 -30.48 7.00
CA SER A 696 -41.06 -31.37 8.17
C SER A 696 -39.74 -31.32 8.95
N SER A 697 -38.72 -30.63 8.42
CA SER A 697 -37.38 -30.54 9.03
C SER A 697 -37.22 -29.48 10.11
N LEU A 698 -38.28 -28.74 10.49
CA LEU A 698 -38.17 -27.80 11.62
C LEU A 698 -37.94 -28.51 12.96
N LYS A 699 -38.30 -29.80 13.08
CA LYS A 699 -38.09 -30.58 14.32
C LYS A 699 -36.59 -30.79 14.59
N GLY A 700 -36.11 -30.21 15.69
CA GLY A 700 -34.75 -30.36 16.19
C GLY A 700 -33.75 -29.31 15.69
N THR A 701 -34.20 -28.32 14.91
CA THR A 701 -33.34 -27.22 14.44
C THR A 701 -33.16 -26.15 15.52
N ARG A 702 -32.01 -25.47 15.51
CA ARG A 702 -31.71 -24.37 16.45
C ARG A 702 -32.70 -23.19 16.30
N LEU A 703 -33.23 -23.00 15.09
CA LEU A 703 -34.27 -22.02 14.79
C LEU A 703 -35.62 -22.36 15.45
N GLU A 704 -35.97 -23.64 15.58
CA GLU A 704 -37.16 -24.08 16.33
C GLU A 704 -36.99 -23.80 17.83
N GLN A 705 -35.82 -24.10 18.40
CA GLN A 705 -35.51 -23.77 19.81
C GLN A 705 -35.55 -22.26 20.05
N TRP A 706 -35.12 -21.46 19.08
CA TRP A 706 -35.21 -20.01 19.10
C TRP A 706 -36.66 -19.50 19.03
N LEU A 707 -37.46 -19.98 18.07
CA LEU A 707 -38.89 -19.64 17.95
C LEU A 707 -39.67 -20.04 19.21
N ILE A 708 -39.36 -21.20 19.80
CA ILE A 708 -39.93 -21.66 21.07
C ILE A 708 -39.50 -20.74 22.22
N SER A 709 -38.23 -20.39 22.32
CA SER A 709 -37.70 -19.51 23.39
C SER A 709 -38.25 -18.08 23.31
N VAL A 710 -38.40 -17.52 22.10
CA VAL A 710 -39.05 -16.22 21.86
C VAL A 710 -40.53 -16.30 22.24
N SER A 711 -41.23 -17.37 21.86
CA SER A 711 -42.64 -17.56 22.25
C SER A 711 -42.82 -17.69 23.78
N GLN A 712 -41.89 -18.35 24.48
CA GLN A 712 -41.91 -18.52 25.93
C GLN A 712 -41.53 -17.23 26.67
N LEU A 713 -40.58 -16.45 26.15
CA LEU A 713 -40.23 -15.12 26.68
C LEU A 713 -41.39 -14.12 26.54
N LEU A 714 -42.06 -14.13 25.38
CA LEU A 714 -43.27 -13.34 25.14
C LEU A 714 -44.41 -13.73 26.10
N ARG A 715 -44.60 -15.04 26.36
CA ARG A 715 -45.57 -15.55 27.36
C ARG A 715 -45.22 -15.16 28.80
N ARG A 716 -43.93 -15.07 29.15
CA ARG A 716 -43.48 -14.76 30.52
C ARG A 716 -43.55 -13.27 30.88
N ARG A 717 -43.35 -12.36 29.92
CA ARG A 717 -43.32 -10.90 30.17
C ARG A 717 -44.61 -10.14 29.81
N ALA A 718 -45.49 -10.69 28.96
CA ALA A 718 -46.77 -10.09 28.63
C ALA A 718 -47.92 -10.69 29.46
N LYS A 719 -47.97 -10.40 30.77
CA LYS A 719 -49.14 -10.74 31.61
C LYS A 719 -50.26 -9.69 31.52
N SER A 720 -50.04 -8.57 30.84
CA SER A 720 -51.08 -7.57 30.54
C SER A 720 -50.82 -6.89 29.20
N ALA A 721 -51.89 -6.42 28.55
CA ALA A 721 -51.85 -5.73 27.26
C ALA A 721 -50.92 -4.49 27.29
N HIS A 722 -50.89 -3.76 28.40
CA HIS A 722 -50.00 -2.61 28.60
C HIS A 722 -48.51 -2.98 28.63
N GLY A 723 -48.18 -4.18 29.13
CA GLY A 723 -46.81 -4.72 29.12
C GLY A 723 -46.34 -5.11 27.72
N ALA A 724 -47.26 -5.55 26.85
CA ALA A 724 -46.97 -5.88 25.46
C ALA A 724 -46.72 -4.62 24.61
N THR A 725 -47.49 -3.54 24.82
CA THR A 725 -47.33 -2.28 24.09
C THR A 725 -45.99 -1.60 24.41
N ARG A 726 -45.58 -1.53 25.69
CA ARG A 726 -44.26 -1.04 26.10
C ARG A 726 -43.10 -1.88 25.58
N LEU A 727 -43.31 -3.19 25.38
CA LEU A 727 -42.31 -4.08 24.79
C LEU A 727 -42.16 -3.83 23.28
N CYS A 728 -43.27 -3.58 22.57
CA CYS A 728 -43.26 -3.23 21.15
C CYS A 728 -42.57 -1.88 20.89
N GLU A 729 -42.76 -0.89 21.77
CA GLU A 729 -42.03 0.38 21.74
C GLU A 729 -40.52 0.20 21.98
N LYS A 730 -40.11 -0.69 22.91
CA LYS A 730 -38.70 -1.02 23.15
C LYS A 730 -38.05 -1.87 22.05
N LEU A 731 -38.84 -2.64 21.30
CA LEU A 731 -38.39 -3.48 20.18
C LEU A 731 -38.41 -2.74 18.83
N ASN A 732 -38.94 -1.51 18.79
CA ASN A 732 -39.05 -0.67 17.58
C ASN A 732 -39.78 -1.39 16.42
N VAL A 733 -40.84 -2.14 16.73
CA VAL A 733 -41.67 -2.84 15.74
C VAL A 733 -43.01 -2.10 15.63
N SER A 734 -43.33 -1.60 14.44
CA SER A 734 -44.56 -0.85 14.17
C SER A 734 -45.81 -1.71 14.43
N SER A 735 -46.63 -1.23 15.37
CA SER A 735 -47.73 -1.88 16.11
C SER A 735 -49.02 -2.24 15.30
N LYS A 736 -48.94 -2.37 13.98
CA LYS A 736 -49.99 -2.85 13.06
C LYS A 736 -50.49 -4.28 13.25
N TYR A 737 -49.58 -5.20 12.94
CA TYR A 737 -49.89 -6.54 12.45
C TYR A 737 -49.63 -7.65 13.48
N PHE A 738 -48.85 -7.35 14.51
CA PHE A 738 -48.56 -8.31 15.58
C PHE A 738 -49.78 -8.59 16.47
N MET A 739 -50.61 -7.57 16.74
CA MET A 739 -51.81 -7.71 17.58
C MET A 739 -52.91 -8.55 16.91
N LEU A 740 -53.06 -8.49 15.58
CA LEU A 740 -54.07 -9.30 14.87
C LEU A 740 -53.70 -10.79 14.90
N ASN A 741 -52.41 -11.11 14.72
CA ASN A 741 -51.93 -12.49 14.65
C ASN A 741 -51.79 -13.18 16.01
N VAL A 742 -51.54 -12.43 17.09
CA VAL A 742 -51.51 -13.01 18.45
C VAL A 742 -52.90 -13.20 19.03
N THR A 743 -53.85 -12.28 18.77
CA THR A 743 -55.22 -12.39 19.27
C THR A 743 -56.00 -13.50 18.55
N VAL A 744 -55.78 -13.69 17.23
CA VAL A 744 -56.36 -14.79 16.45
C VAL A 744 -55.77 -16.15 16.88
N LYS A 745 -54.47 -16.21 17.21
CA LYS A 745 -53.82 -17.45 17.67
C LYS A 745 -54.17 -17.87 19.11
N ILE A 746 -54.64 -16.96 19.97
CA ILE A 746 -55.15 -17.33 21.31
C ILE A 746 -56.57 -17.92 21.22
N LYS A 747 -57.39 -17.50 20.24
CA LYS A 747 -58.73 -18.09 19.99
C LYS A 747 -58.70 -19.45 19.31
N ILE A 748 -57.63 -19.78 18.57
CA ILE A 748 -57.48 -21.09 17.90
C ILE A 748 -56.85 -22.14 18.83
N LEU A 749 -56.31 -21.72 19.98
CA LEU A 749 -55.78 -22.60 21.03
C LEU A 749 -56.74 -22.79 22.22
N PHE A 750 -57.99 -22.36 22.08
CA PHE A 750 -59.12 -22.70 22.97
C PHE A 750 -60.20 -23.43 22.18
#